data_AF-A0A2G6IYC3-F1
#
_entry.id   AF-A0A2G6IYC3-F1
#
_cell.length_a   1.000
_cell.length_b   1.000
_cell.length_c   1.000
_cell.angle_alpha   90.00
_cell.angle_beta   90.00
_cell.angle_gamma   90.00
#
_symmetry.space_group_name_H-M   'P 1'
#
loop_
_entity.id
_entity.type
_entity.pdbx_description
1 polymer ?
#
loop_
_entity_poly.entity_id
_entity_poly.type
_entity_poly.pdbx_seq_one_letter_code
_entity_poly.pdbx_strand_id
1 'polypeptide(L)'
;MDEDAAADPDAAADSSSADSSSADTAAADSSAADTASADTAAADTSSADTSSADTSEPPGPVAVSERHWRLVFADEFTGKREGDARDAYCFDDLAPQCHIWPGGDTHHCDRSDKDYQDYYPPTKANLVAALKLVDPETDYDAMTRREVEVLYGQVLRERLQHLDKCTWTLYEMVNWMATDYHGQWSARFDPTQVEVDPAGKGYLRLSATYAPVEYDCIFGGVLGGPNCQIYAFADGVLVRDVHYWVDPNPAWPGVYYAPVDGACPHGGTYGGVNCQILAFADGVLEESGVDYWVDIDPQWPGVYYANRPYRCRNNIDYGPLVFRNLTCPVLDGGVMSYAFSNRGWVDEGGVSHGRGHMQQHGRFEAKARIPKGVGAFPAVWLMPESGGWPYDGGEIDIMEARDAADEVYHTYHNGKCYDPETEVQIEATDSRDCDDKGGTSTHLSKGFTIKERARDEFWKRDHLFAVEWVGDRLDYYINDVHTGTVRVGTEGRIDEDAPAHLATFDGDDFPFRPFYWILNHSTWVPEAHWETFGPQVHAIDYVRSYVLCGSDPLEYCPDGGAFVEGEGCHLGGAVYDSPCAPAHRECVNGGVRAGRRCRVWDIAAGTLHSGVEYWTDVDPARAGVYYAASSGSCPHGGTLEGESCRVIAMPGDVLESGIDYVVDRGPAPPGVYYIPDFLD
;
A
#
# COMPACT_ATOMS: atom_id res chain seq x y z
N MET A 1 -38.74 -34.41 25.95
CA MET A 1 -38.86 -34.98 24.60
C MET A 1 -37.45 -35.33 24.14
N ASP A 2 -36.74 -36.20 24.86
CA ASP A 2 -37.02 -37.65 25.11
C ASP A 2 -36.60 -38.43 23.84
N GLU A 3 -35.73 -39.44 23.87
CA GLU A 3 -35.24 -40.31 24.96
C GLU A 3 -33.81 -40.85 24.62
N ASP A 4 -32.99 -41.06 25.65
CA ASP A 4 -32.20 -42.27 26.02
C ASP A 4 -31.62 -43.24 24.93
N ALA A 5 -30.53 -43.99 25.13
CA ALA A 5 -29.92 -44.48 26.38
C ALA A 5 -28.39 -44.73 26.28
N ALA A 6 -27.76 -45.01 27.43
CA ALA A 6 -26.32 -45.21 27.63
C ALA A 6 -25.80 -46.65 27.39
N ALA A 7 -24.46 -46.81 27.27
CA ALA A 7 -23.70 -47.89 27.91
C ALA A 7 -22.17 -47.63 27.92
N ASP A 8 -21.61 -47.53 29.13
CA ASP A 8 -20.23 -47.92 29.55
C ASP A 8 -20.41 -49.25 30.38
N PRO A 9 -19.41 -50.07 30.80
CA PRO A 9 -18.01 -49.72 31.05
C PRO A 9 -16.91 -50.83 30.88
N ASP A 10 -15.68 -50.43 31.25
CA ASP A 10 -14.68 -51.16 32.07
C ASP A 10 -13.61 -52.12 31.48
N ALA A 11 -12.45 -52.02 32.16
CA ALA A 11 -11.33 -52.97 32.31
C ALA A 11 -10.34 -53.22 31.14
N ALA A 12 -9.03 -53.47 31.32
CA ALA A 12 -7.98 -53.10 32.30
C ALA A 12 -6.78 -54.08 32.15
N ALA A 13 -5.56 -53.55 32.34
CA ALA A 13 -4.35 -54.22 32.86
C ALA A 13 -3.44 -55.13 31.98
N ASP A 14 -2.16 -55.09 32.41
CA ASP A 14 -0.98 -55.94 32.14
C ASP A 14 -0.39 -56.03 30.71
N SER A 15 0.92 -55.94 30.42
CA SER A 15 2.25 -55.86 31.12
C SER A 15 3.20 -57.00 30.67
N SER A 16 4.51 -56.84 30.95
CA SER A 16 5.67 -57.65 30.50
C SER A 16 6.01 -57.54 29.00
N SER A 17 7.22 -57.22 28.50
CA SER A 17 8.64 -57.29 28.93
C SER A 17 9.42 -58.54 28.48
N ALA A 18 10.65 -58.28 28.01
CA ALA A 18 11.80 -59.19 27.81
C ALA A 18 11.92 -59.96 26.47
N ASP A 19 13.12 -60.34 25.99
CA ASP A 19 14.46 -59.71 26.02
C ASP A 19 15.44 -60.52 25.13
N SER A 20 16.43 -59.89 24.49
CA SER A 20 17.65 -60.51 23.90
C SER A 20 17.44 -61.59 22.79
N SER A 21 18.42 -62.09 22.02
CA SER A 21 19.90 -61.99 21.97
C SER A 21 20.39 -62.36 20.53
N SER A 22 21.15 -61.52 19.82
CA SER A 22 22.64 -61.57 19.62
C SER A 22 23.25 -62.71 18.76
N ALA A 23 24.18 -62.34 17.84
CA ALA A 23 25.36 -63.08 17.30
C ALA A 23 25.57 -62.75 15.79
N ASP A 24 26.79 -62.53 15.24
CA ASP A 24 28.13 -62.45 15.85
C ASP A 24 29.20 -61.85 14.89
N THR A 25 30.15 -61.06 15.41
CA THR A 25 31.60 -60.94 15.00
C THR A 25 31.99 -60.54 13.53
N ALA A 26 33.18 -60.03 13.16
CA ALA A 26 34.40 -59.44 13.78
C ALA A 26 35.33 -58.91 12.62
N ALA A 27 36.46 -58.20 12.81
CA ALA A 27 36.93 -57.20 13.79
C ALA A 27 38.36 -56.72 13.37
N ALA A 28 38.69 -55.42 13.41
CA ALA A 28 40.07 -54.89 13.27
C ALA A 28 40.20 -53.47 13.83
N ASP A 29 41.36 -53.14 14.41
CA ASP A 29 41.60 -51.97 15.29
C ASP A 29 43.05 -51.43 15.13
N SER A 30 43.34 -50.27 15.74
CA SER A 30 44.66 -49.63 15.96
C SER A 30 45.30 -48.90 14.76
N SER A 31 46.11 -47.83 14.89
CA SER A 31 46.57 -47.03 16.07
C SER A 31 47.16 -45.68 15.62
N ALA A 32 47.49 -44.79 16.56
CA ALA A 32 48.29 -43.57 16.35
C ALA A 32 49.54 -43.56 17.26
N ALA A 33 50.67 -42.98 16.80
CA ALA A 33 51.77 -42.43 17.62
C ALA A 33 52.87 -41.72 16.77
N ASP A 34 53.59 -40.77 17.39
CA ASP A 34 54.62 -39.89 16.82
C ASP A 34 55.98 -40.53 16.48
N THR A 35 56.84 -39.82 15.73
CA THR A 35 58.21 -39.43 16.17
C THR A 35 58.87 -38.38 15.25
N ALA A 36 59.88 -37.67 15.76
CA ALA A 36 60.42 -36.42 15.19
C ALA A 36 61.91 -36.46 14.76
N SER A 37 62.33 -35.49 13.94
CA SER A 37 63.72 -35.00 13.74
C SER A 37 63.63 -33.64 13.04
N ALA A 38 63.87 -32.47 13.64
CA ALA A 38 65.10 -31.96 14.27
C ALA A 38 66.26 -31.80 13.28
N ASP A 39 66.57 -30.54 12.94
CA ASP A 39 67.95 -30.08 12.67
C ASP A 39 68.08 -28.57 13.01
N THR A 40 69.31 -28.09 13.24
CA THR A 40 69.55 -26.84 14.02
C THR A 40 70.53 -25.85 13.36
N ALA A 41 70.31 -24.54 13.56
CA ALA A 41 71.31 -23.55 14.00
C ALA A 41 70.84 -22.09 13.74
N ALA A 42 71.21 -21.17 14.64
CA ALA A 42 70.92 -19.74 14.54
C ALA A 42 72.09 -18.93 13.99
N ALA A 43 71.81 -17.74 13.45
CA ALA A 43 72.77 -16.66 13.28
C ALA A 43 72.10 -15.31 13.62
N ASP A 44 72.84 -14.49 14.36
CA ASP A 44 72.38 -13.29 15.05
C ASP A 44 72.82 -12.02 14.29
N THR A 45 71.91 -11.07 14.06
CA THR A 45 72.23 -9.70 13.59
C THR A 45 71.19 -8.66 14.03
N SER A 46 71.51 -7.98 15.13
CA SER A 46 71.16 -6.61 15.52
C SER A 46 70.15 -5.79 14.68
N SER A 47 69.04 -5.45 15.35
CA SER A 47 68.38 -4.13 15.38
C SER A 47 68.62 -3.10 14.26
N ALA A 48 67.54 -2.70 13.60
CA ALA A 48 67.34 -1.33 13.14
C ALA A 48 65.89 -0.91 13.46
N ASP A 49 65.71 0.03 14.40
CA ASP A 49 64.42 0.69 14.60
C ASP A 49 64.07 1.50 13.35
N THR A 50 62.96 1.15 12.70
CA THR A 50 62.18 2.12 11.92
C THR A 50 60.82 2.25 12.55
N SER A 51 60.46 3.50 12.84
CA SER A 51 59.28 3.92 13.60
C SER A 51 57.99 3.26 13.12
N SER A 52 57.11 2.96 14.08
CA SER A 52 55.73 2.56 13.90
C SER A 52 55.04 3.22 12.70
N ALA A 53 54.80 2.44 11.64
CA ALA A 53 53.54 2.59 10.93
C ALA A 53 52.47 2.05 11.87
N ASP A 54 51.49 2.88 12.21
CA ASP A 54 50.35 2.50 13.04
C ASP A 54 49.50 1.51 12.25
N THR A 55 49.77 0.22 12.42
CA THR A 55 48.84 -0.84 12.02
C THR A 55 47.74 -0.87 13.08
N SER A 56 46.88 0.14 13.06
CA SER A 56 45.57 0.04 13.68
C SER A 56 44.95 -1.26 13.19
N GLU A 57 44.67 -2.20 14.10
CA GLU A 57 43.83 -3.34 13.76
C GLU A 57 42.57 -2.79 13.10
N PRO A 58 42.07 -3.42 12.02
CA PRO A 58 40.81 -3.00 11.42
C PRO A 58 39.76 -2.96 12.55
N PRO A 59 38.94 -1.89 12.63
CA PRO A 59 38.03 -1.71 13.75
C PRO A 59 37.22 -3.00 13.98
N GLY A 60 37.13 -3.42 15.24
CA GLY A 60 36.37 -4.60 15.61
C GLY A 60 34.90 -4.45 15.25
N PRO A 61 34.15 -5.56 15.10
CA PRO A 61 32.74 -5.50 14.71
C PRO A 61 31.95 -4.58 15.63
N VAL A 62 31.10 -3.74 15.03
CA VAL A 62 30.20 -2.85 15.77
C VAL A 62 29.20 -3.70 16.56
N ALA A 63 29.10 -3.42 17.85
CA ALA A 63 28.09 -3.97 18.74
C ALA A 63 27.12 -2.86 19.12
N VAL A 64 25.83 -3.09 18.86
CA VAL A 64 24.71 -2.19 19.18
C VAL A 64 23.73 -2.89 20.11
N SER A 65 23.08 -2.10 20.96
CA SER A 65 22.04 -2.56 21.89
C SER A 65 20.70 -2.83 21.20
N GLU A 66 20.44 -2.19 20.06
CA GLU A 66 19.19 -2.30 19.28
C GLU A 66 19.42 -2.32 17.76
N ARG A 67 18.39 -2.69 16.98
CA ARG A 67 18.46 -2.74 15.51
C ARG A 67 18.73 -1.33 14.96
N HIS A 68 19.88 -1.17 14.29
CA HIS A 68 20.20 0.03 13.53
C HIS A 68 19.84 -0.18 12.06
N TRP A 69 19.30 0.87 11.45
CA TRP A 69 18.71 0.90 10.14
C TRP A 69 19.38 2.00 9.31
N ARG A 70 19.56 1.74 8.01
CA ARG A 70 20.08 2.73 7.05
C ARG A 70 19.06 2.99 5.98
N LEU A 71 18.71 4.26 5.78
CA LEU A 71 17.78 4.71 4.75
C LEU A 71 18.33 4.34 3.36
N VAL A 72 17.50 3.72 2.52
CA VAL A 72 17.85 3.38 1.13
C VAL A 72 16.86 3.93 0.11
N PHE A 73 15.63 4.23 0.53
CA PHE A 73 14.61 4.86 -0.29
C PHE A 73 13.77 5.81 0.56
N ALA A 74 13.43 6.96 0.00
CA ALA A 74 12.51 7.92 0.58
C ALA A 74 11.78 8.68 -0.53
N ASP A 75 10.50 8.96 -0.32
CA ASP A 75 9.78 10.03 -0.99
C ASP A 75 9.07 10.88 0.05
N GLU A 76 9.36 12.18 0.06
CA GLU A 76 8.78 13.19 0.96
C GLU A 76 7.76 14.07 0.22
N PHE A 77 7.43 13.74 -1.04
CA PHE A 77 6.42 14.41 -1.86
C PHE A 77 6.60 15.93 -1.96
N THR A 78 7.85 16.40 -1.88
CA THR A 78 8.25 17.82 -2.05
C THR A 78 8.28 18.27 -3.52
N GLY A 79 7.97 17.36 -4.44
CA GLY A 79 8.00 17.62 -5.88
C GLY A 79 9.42 17.65 -6.46
N LYS A 80 9.54 18.30 -7.63
CA LYS A 80 10.77 18.36 -8.42
C LYS A 80 11.88 19.16 -7.71
N ARG A 81 13.08 18.60 -7.59
CA ARG A 81 14.26 19.31 -7.05
C ARG A 81 14.98 20.08 -8.16
N GLU A 82 15.48 21.29 -7.87
CA GLU A 82 16.22 22.08 -8.86
C GLU A 82 17.59 21.45 -9.16
N GLY A 83 17.89 21.27 -10.46
CA GLY A 83 19.22 20.88 -10.94
C GLY A 83 19.47 19.37 -11.11
N ASP A 84 18.50 18.50 -10.80
CA ASP A 84 18.61 17.07 -11.06
C ASP A 84 18.05 16.71 -12.46
N ALA A 85 18.87 16.07 -13.29
CA ALA A 85 18.49 15.62 -14.63
C ALA A 85 17.48 14.45 -14.59
N ARG A 86 17.51 13.61 -13.55
CA ARG A 86 16.47 12.62 -13.27
C ARG A 86 15.13 13.32 -13.12
N ASP A 87 15.09 14.36 -12.30
CA ASP A 87 13.85 15.05 -11.95
C ASP A 87 13.25 15.82 -13.15
N ALA A 88 14.05 16.25 -14.14
CA ALA A 88 13.50 16.76 -15.40
C ALA A 88 12.70 15.67 -16.16
N TYR A 89 13.30 14.50 -16.36
CA TYR A 89 12.64 13.39 -17.04
C TYR A 89 11.42 12.87 -16.25
N CYS A 90 11.59 12.63 -14.96
CA CYS A 90 10.59 11.97 -14.11
C CYS A 90 9.36 12.84 -13.81
N PHE A 91 9.49 14.17 -13.81
CA PHE A 91 8.38 15.09 -13.52
C PHE A 91 7.81 15.76 -14.78
N ASP A 92 8.64 16.12 -15.78
CA ASP A 92 8.18 16.89 -16.94
C ASP A 92 7.92 16.02 -18.19
N ASP A 93 8.91 15.22 -18.60
CA ASP A 93 8.88 14.50 -19.88
C ASP A 93 8.03 13.21 -19.84
N LEU A 94 8.05 12.52 -18.69
CA LEU A 94 7.38 11.24 -18.52
C LEU A 94 5.86 11.42 -18.32
N ALA A 95 5.08 10.97 -19.31
CA ALA A 95 3.63 10.93 -19.22
C ALA A 95 3.16 10.06 -18.03
N PRO A 96 2.08 10.44 -17.31
CA PRO A 96 1.54 9.62 -16.24
C PRO A 96 1.10 8.25 -16.75
N GLN A 97 1.47 7.23 -15.99
CA GLN A 97 1.40 5.83 -16.35
C GLN A 97 0.47 5.09 -15.38
N CYS A 98 -0.42 4.24 -15.92
CA CYS A 98 -1.53 3.63 -15.19
C CYS A 98 -1.48 2.09 -15.28
N HIS A 99 -2.06 1.44 -14.27
CA HIS A 99 -2.31 -0.01 -14.25
C HIS A 99 -3.78 -0.33 -13.97
N ILE A 100 -4.24 -1.36 -14.68
CA ILE A 100 -5.60 -1.92 -14.60
C ILE A 100 -5.68 -3.11 -13.63
N TRP A 101 -4.55 -3.70 -13.24
CA TRP A 101 -4.44 -4.70 -12.17
C TRP A 101 -2.99 -4.83 -11.70
N PRO A 102 -2.73 -5.29 -10.45
CA PRO A 102 -1.38 -5.43 -9.93
C PRO A 102 -0.61 -6.54 -10.70
N GLY A 103 0.37 -6.15 -11.53
CA GLY A 103 1.12 -7.07 -12.39
C GLY A 103 0.78 -7.00 -13.89
N GLY A 104 -0.24 -6.24 -14.30
CA GLY A 104 -0.53 -5.98 -15.72
C GLY A 104 0.44 -4.98 -16.36
N ASP A 105 0.49 -4.90 -17.70
CA ASP A 105 1.34 -3.90 -18.37
C ASP A 105 0.90 -2.46 -18.07
N THR A 106 1.83 -1.54 -18.29
CA THR A 106 1.65 -0.11 -18.09
C THR A 106 1.25 0.63 -19.36
N HIS A 107 0.16 1.37 -19.31
CA HIS A 107 -0.31 2.27 -20.38
C HIS A 107 -0.35 3.74 -19.95
N HIS A 108 -0.35 4.67 -20.91
CA HIS A 108 -0.57 6.09 -20.64
C HIS A 108 -1.96 6.35 -20.06
N CYS A 109 -2.06 7.00 -18.89
CA CYS A 109 -3.34 7.28 -18.23
C CYS A 109 -4.31 8.13 -19.07
N ASP A 110 -3.78 9.02 -19.94
CA ASP A 110 -4.60 9.81 -20.87
C ASP A 110 -4.99 9.05 -22.16
N ARG A 111 -4.71 7.73 -22.18
CA ARG A 111 -5.00 6.78 -23.26
C ARG A 111 -4.48 7.22 -24.64
N SER A 112 -3.35 7.95 -24.65
CA SER A 112 -2.66 8.36 -25.88
C SER A 112 -1.87 7.23 -26.56
N ASP A 113 -1.59 6.13 -25.85
CA ASP A 113 -1.02 4.89 -26.40
C ASP A 113 -2.05 4.18 -27.32
N LYS A 114 -1.66 3.86 -28.55
CA LYS A 114 -2.57 3.35 -29.60
C LYS A 114 -2.70 1.84 -29.69
N ASP A 115 -1.82 1.11 -29.02
CA ASP A 115 -1.60 -0.33 -29.26
C ASP A 115 -2.26 -1.23 -28.20
N TYR A 116 -2.88 -0.65 -27.16
CA TYR A 116 -3.50 -1.37 -26.06
C TYR A 116 -4.99 -1.65 -26.35
N GLN A 117 -5.28 -2.78 -27.03
CA GLN A 117 -6.64 -3.08 -27.55
C GLN A 117 -7.52 -3.92 -26.60
N ASP A 118 -6.94 -4.60 -25.62
CA ASP A 118 -7.62 -5.63 -24.81
C ASP A 118 -8.23 -5.10 -23.50
N TYR A 119 -8.71 -3.85 -23.47
CA TYR A 119 -9.36 -3.28 -22.29
C TYR A 119 -10.57 -2.41 -22.62
N TYR A 120 -11.60 -2.44 -21.77
CA TYR A 120 -12.76 -1.55 -21.80
C TYR A 120 -12.39 -0.17 -21.24
N PRO A 121 -12.12 0.86 -22.07
CA PRO A 121 -11.67 2.15 -21.56
C PRO A 121 -12.81 2.88 -20.83
N PRO A 122 -12.50 3.81 -19.91
CA PRO A 122 -13.51 4.72 -19.37
C PRO A 122 -14.32 5.38 -20.49
N THR A 123 -15.64 5.41 -20.30
CA THR A 123 -16.57 6.03 -21.26
C THR A 123 -16.39 7.55 -21.29
N LYS A 124 -16.91 8.25 -22.32
CA LYS A 124 -16.98 9.72 -22.31
C LYS A 124 -17.59 10.22 -20.99
N ALA A 125 -18.68 9.60 -20.53
CA ALA A 125 -19.38 9.99 -19.31
C ALA A 125 -18.51 9.81 -18.04
N ASN A 126 -17.64 8.80 -17.99
CA ASN A 126 -16.68 8.64 -16.89
C ASN A 126 -15.68 9.80 -16.83
N LEU A 127 -15.09 10.14 -17.98
CA LEU A 127 -14.13 11.25 -18.09
C LEU A 127 -14.81 12.60 -17.76
N VAL A 128 -16.04 12.80 -18.24
CA VAL A 128 -16.85 13.99 -17.93
C VAL A 128 -17.19 14.09 -16.44
N ALA A 129 -17.52 12.99 -15.78
CA ALA A 129 -17.78 13.01 -14.34
C ALA A 129 -16.54 13.47 -13.54
N ALA A 130 -15.34 13.01 -13.91
CA ALA A 130 -14.09 13.47 -13.30
C ALA A 130 -13.80 14.95 -13.63
N LEU A 131 -14.01 15.39 -14.88
CA LEU A 131 -13.82 16.78 -15.30
C LEU A 131 -14.78 17.76 -14.61
N LYS A 132 -16.04 17.37 -14.38
CA LYS A 132 -17.03 18.16 -13.63
C LYS A 132 -16.63 18.44 -12.19
N LEU A 133 -15.70 17.68 -11.59
CA LEU A 133 -15.12 18.01 -10.28
C LEU A 133 -14.20 19.24 -10.32
N VAL A 134 -13.61 19.53 -11.48
CA VAL A 134 -12.63 20.60 -11.68
C VAL A 134 -13.29 21.83 -12.31
N ASP A 135 -14.13 21.62 -13.33
CA ASP A 135 -14.85 22.69 -14.03
C ASP A 135 -16.31 22.29 -14.32
N PRO A 136 -17.22 22.43 -13.32
CA PRO A 136 -18.62 22.01 -13.45
C PRO A 136 -19.46 22.85 -14.41
N GLU A 137 -19.00 24.04 -14.81
CA GLU A 137 -19.76 24.98 -15.65
C GLU A 137 -19.59 24.72 -17.15
N THR A 138 -18.66 23.84 -17.54
CA THR A 138 -18.40 23.51 -18.95
C THR A 138 -19.44 22.52 -19.51
N ASP A 139 -20.00 22.86 -20.68
CA ASP A 139 -20.87 21.97 -21.47
C ASP A 139 -20.03 20.89 -22.18
N TYR A 140 -19.76 19.81 -21.45
CA TYR A 140 -19.09 18.63 -21.98
C TYR A 140 -19.98 17.78 -22.90
N ASP A 141 -21.30 17.95 -22.89
CA ASP A 141 -22.21 17.15 -23.71
C ASP A 141 -22.08 17.53 -25.19
N ALA A 142 -21.92 18.83 -25.46
CA ALA A 142 -21.59 19.37 -26.79
C ALA A 142 -20.22 18.91 -27.34
N MET A 143 -19.30 18.40 -26.50
CA MET A 143 -17.96 17.99 -26.92
C MET A 143 -17.91 16.57 -27.49
N THR A 144 -17.00 16.33 -28.43
CA THR A 144 -16.64 14.97 -28.86
C THR A 144 -15.87 14.24 -27.74
N ARG A 145 -15.88 12.90 -27.77
CA ARG A 145 -15.06 12.07 -26.87
C ARG A 145 -13.58 12.49 -26.90
N ARG A 146 -13.05 12.83 -28.07
CA ARG A 146 -11.64 13.19 -28.24
C ARG A 146 -11.29 14.53 -27.59
N GLU A 147 -12.20 15.50 -27.60
CA GLU A 147 -12.01 16.78 -26.90
C GLU A 147 -12.04 16.58 -25.38
N VAL A 148 -12.96 15.75 -24.88
CA VAL A 148 -13.02 15.34 -23.46
C VAL A 148 -11.73 14.65 -23.01
N GLU A 149 -11.20 13.70 -23.80
CA GLU A 149 -9.91 13.03 -23.50
C GLU A 149 -8.73 14.04 -23.44
N VAL A 150 -8.72 15.05 -24.31
CA VAL A 150 -7.66 16.08 -24.31
C VAL A 150 -7.73 16.95 -23.04
N LEU A 151 -8.93 17.34 -22.61
CA LEU A 151 -9.14 18.08 -21.35
C LEU A 151 -8.79 17.22 -20.13
N TYR A 152 -9.22 15.96 -20.11
CA TYR A 152 -8.87 15.02 -19.03
C TYR A 152 -7.35 14.84 -18.91
N GLY A 153 -6.65 14.66 -20.03
CA GLY A 153 -5.18 14.61 -20.05
C GLY A 153 -4.50 15.92 -19.62
N GLN A 154 -5.14 17.08 -19.76
CA GLN A 154 -4.64 18.35 -19.21
C GLN A 154 -4.74 18.35 -17.68
N VAL A 155 -5.91 18.01 -17.13
CA VAL A 155 -6.11 17.89 -15.68
C VAL A 155 -5.13 16.89 -15.06
N LEU A 156 -4.88 15.74 -15.71
CA LEU A 156 -3.88 14.78 -15.23
C LEU A 156 -2.46 15.37 -15.20
N ARG A 157 -2.05 16.11 -16.24
CA ARG A 157 -0.72 16.73 -16.26
C ARG A 157 -0.56 17.77 -15.16
N GLU A 158 -1.58 18.58 -14.91
CA GLU A 158 -1.56 19.60 -13.86
C GLU A 158 -1.53 18.99 -12.45
N ARG A 159 -2.38 18.00 -12.15
CA ARG A 159 -2.44 17.37 -10.83
C ARG A 159 -1.23 16.48 -10.52
N LEU A 160 -0.61 15.89 -11.55
CA LEU A 160 0.53 14.98 -11.46
C LEU A 160 1.87 15.63 -11.85
N GLN A 161 1.94 16.97 -11.91
CA GLN A 161 3.18 17.71 -12.20
C GLN A 161 4.24 17.60 -11.07
N HIS A 162 3.80 17.29 -9.85
CA HIS A 162 4.65 17.15 -8.66
C HIS A 162 4.81 15.69 -8.20
N LEU A 163 4.33 14.71 -8.97
CA LEU A 163 4.52 13.29 -8.68
C LEU A 163 5.77 12.77 -9.40
N ASP A 164 6.67 12.08 -8.67
CA ASP A 164 7.80 11.37 -9.26
C ASP A 164 7.32 10.14 -10.04
N LYS A 165 7.12 10.29 -11.36
CA LYS A 165 6.66 9.20 -12.25
C LYS A 165 7.77 8.19 -12.57
N CYS A 166 8.99 8.39 -12.07
CA CYS A 166 10.00 7.34 -12.02
C CYS A 166 9.84 6.40 -10.83
N THR A 167 9.16 6.84 -9.78
CA THR A 167 8.87 6.02 -8.61
C THR A 167 7.45 5.45 -8.67
N TRP A 168 6.47 6.28 -9.03
CA TRP A 168 5.04 5.97 -8.87
C TRP A 168 4.30 5.77 -10.20
N THR A 169 3.38 4.80 -10.21
CA THR A 169 2.27 4.69 -11.16
C THR A 169 0.92 4.73 -10.48
N LEU A 170 -0.11 5.03 -11.28
CA LEU A 170 -1.46 5.27 -10.81
C LEU A 170 -2.32 4.00 -10.95
N TYR A 171 -3.27 3.81 -10.04
CA TYR A 171 -4.35 2.85 -10.25
C TYR A 171 -5.44 3.45 -11.17
N GLU A 172 -5.90 2.66 -12.13
CA GLU A 172 -7.04 2.97 -13.00
C GLU A 172 -7.94 1.71 -13.08
N MET A 173 -8.71 1.46 -12.01
CA MET A 173 -9.39 0.19 -11.75
C MET A 173 -10.80 0.37 -11.16
N VAL A 174 -11.69 -0.60 -11.41
CA VAL A 174 -12.73 -0.97 -10.44
C VAL A 174 -12.23 -2.23 -9.74
N ASN A 175 -11.51 -2.11 -8.62
CA ASN A 175 -10.86 -3.27 -7.98
C ASN A 175 -11.61 -3.78 -6.74
N TRP A 176 -11.30 -5.01 -6.35
CA TRP A 176 -11.66 -5.59 -5.04
C TRP A 176 -11.21 -4.70 -3.86
N MET A 177 -10.08 -4.01 -4.00
CA MET A 177 -9.57 -3.02 -3.02
C MET A 177 -10.58 -1.88 -2.76
N ALA A 178 -11.48 -1.64 -3.72
CA ALA A 178 -12.57 -0.67 -3.67
C ALA A 178 -13.93 -1.37 -3.83
N THR A 179 -14.10 -2.58 -3.28
CA THR A 179 -15.42 -3.22 -3.06
C THR A 179 -15.61 -3.61 -1.61
N ASP A 180 -16.84 -3.59 -1.09
CA ASP A 180 -17.10 -4.33 0.15
C ASP A 180 -16.65 -5.81 0.06
N TYR A 181 -16.23 -6.43 1.17
CA TYR A 181 -15.75 -7.84 1.19
C TYR A 181 -16.85 -8.86 0.80
N HIS A 182 -18.04 -8.37 0.42
CA HIS A 182 -19.16 -9.13 -0.11
C HIS A 182 -19.56 -8.68 -1.54
N GLY A 183 -18.71 -7.89 -2.21
CA GLY A 183 -18.85 -7.36 -3.57
C GLY A 183 -19.96 -6.32 -3.78
N GLN A 184 -20.58 -5.74 -2.74
CA GLN A 184 -21.87 -5.05 -2.86
C GLN A 184 -21.79 -3.56 -3.20
N TRP A 185 -20.76 -2.87 -2.73
CA TRP A 185 -20.56 -1.43 -2.91
C TRP A 185 -19.18 -1.21 -3.47
N SER A 186 -19.05 -0.37 -4.50
CA SER A 186 -17.74 -0.14 -5.13
C SER A 186 -17.55 1.31 -5.54
N ALA A 187 -16.30 1.73 -5.53
CA ALA A 187 -15.79 2.97 -6.10
C ALA A 187 -14.81 2.65 -7.23
N ARG A 188 -14.40 3.65 -8.02
CA ARG A 188 -13.41 3.46 -9.09
C ARG A 188 -12.17 4.30 -8.83
N PHE A 189 -11.00 3.69 -8.97
CA PHE A 189 -9.74 4.43 -9.00
C PHE A 189 -9.67 5.27 -10.26
N ASP A 190 -9.47 6.57 -10.08
CA ASP A 190 -9.33 7.55 -11.16
C ASP A 190 -8.05 8.37 -10.89
N PRO A 191 -7.09 8.41 -11.83
CA PRO A 191 -5.84 9.17 -11.69
C PRO A 191 -6.04 10.65 -11.34
N THR A 192 -7.21 11.24 -11.61
CA THR A 192 -7.55 12.61 -11.16
C THR A 192 -7.66 12.74 -9.64
N GLN A 193 -7.81 11.67 -8.87
CA GLN A 193 -7.90 11.74 -7.41
C GLN A 193 -6.54 11.68 -6.71
N VAL A 194 -5.45 11.60 -7.48
CA VAL A 194 -4.07 11.71 -6.98
C VAL A 194 -3.54 13.11 -7.23
N GLU A 195 -2.90 13.69 -6.22
CA GLU A 195 -2.27 15.02 -6.27
C GLU A 195 -1.08 15.03 -5.30
N VAL A 196 0.01 15.70 -5.69
CA VAL A 196 1.10 16.02 -4.75
C VAL A 196 1.05 17.52 -4.47
N ASP A 197 0.96 17.86 -3.19
CA ASP A 197 1.01 19.22 -2.67
C ASP A 197 2.43 19.48 -2.12
N PRO A 198 3.34 20.09 -2.91
CA PRO A 198 4.73 20.28 -2.50
C PRO A 198 4.90 21.40 -1.46
N ALA A 199 3.81 22.03 -1.00
CA ALA A 199 3.90 23.16 -0.08
C ALA A 199 4.33 22.72 1.33
N GLY A 200 5.16 23.56 1.97
CA GLY A 200 5.64 23.32 3.33
C GLY A 200 6.65 22.17 3.38
N LYS A 201 6.18 20.96 3.70
CA LYS A 201 7.02 19.75 3.84
C LYS A 201 6.78 18.71 2.73
N GLY A 202 5.81 18.94 1.84
CA GLY A 202 5.34 17.94 0.89
C GLY A 202 4.21 17.07 1.46
N TYR A 203 3.28 16.64 0.58
CA TYR A 203 2.25 15.65 0.87
C TYR A 203 1.76 14.99 -0.42
N LEU A 204 1.69 13.66 -0.44
CA LEU A 204 0.81 12.95 -1.36
C LEU A 204 -0.62 13.00 -0.83
N ARG A 205 -1.57 13.35 -1.70
CA ARG A 205 -3.00 13.49 -1.39
C ARG A 205 -3.79 12.53 -2.27
N LEU A 206 -4.33 11.49 -1.64
CA LEU A 206 -5.17 10.49 -2.27
C LEU A 206 -6.61 10.80 -1.85
N SER A 207 -7.38 11.35 -2.78
CA SER A 207 -8.73 11.83 -2.51
C SER A 207 -9.76 10.74 -2.75
N ALA A 208 -10.91 10.84 -2.09
CA ALA A 208 -12.13 10.16 -2.51
C ALA A 208 -13.26 11.18 -2.65
N THR A 209 -13.95 11.18 -3.79
CA THR A 209 -14.91 12.23 -4.17
C THR A 209 -16.11 11.66 -4.92
N TYR A 210 -17.33 12.11 -4.56
CA TYR A 210 -18.54 11.80 -5.31
C TYR A 210 -18.55 12.53 -6.66
N ALA A 211 -18.42 11.78 -7.75
CA ALA A 211 -18.56 12.20 -9.13
C ALA A 211 -19.57 11.28 -9.85
N PRO A 212 -20.88 11.57 -9.74
CA PRO A 212 -21.90 10.75 -10.39
C PRO A 212 -21.70 10.76 -11.89
N VAL A 213 -21.79 9.58 -12.49
CA VAL A 213 -21.84 9.46 -13.94
C VAL A 213 -23.29 9.63 -14.36
N GLU A 214 -23.60 10.76 -14.99
CA GLU A 214 -24.89 10.99 -15.62
C GLU A 214 -25.06 9.99 -16.76
N TYR A 215 -26.01 9.06 -16.60
CA TYR A 215 -26.16 7.92 -17.47
C TYR A 215 -27.47 7.94 -18.26
N ASP A 216 -27.32 8.27 -19.54
CA ASP A 216 -28.13 7.70 -20.60
C ASP A 216 -27.22 6.87 -21.50
N CYS A 217 -27.56 5.59 -21.69
CA CYS A 217 -26.97 4.73 -22.72
C CYS A 217 -25.46 4.46 -22.60
N ILE A 218 -25.14 3.58 -21.64
CA ILE A 218 -23.76 3.23 -21.20
C ILE A 218 -22.85 2.64 -22.29
N PHE A 219 -23.41 1.92 -23.28
CA PHE A 219 -22.68 1.37 -24.44
C PHE A 219 -22.73 2.31 -25.66
N GLY A 220 -23.04 3.59 -25.43
CA GLY A 220 -23.32 4.58 -26.46
C GLY A 220 -24.77 4.52 -26.97
N GLY A 221 -25.09 5.44 -27.87
CA GLY A 221 -26.42 5.63 -28.43
C GLY A 221 -27.20 6.81 -27.83
N VAL A 222 -28.49 6.87 -28.13
CA VAL A 222 -29.45 7.84 -27.58
C VAL A 222 -30.65 7.12 -26.95
N LEU A 223 -31.34 7.76 -26.00
CA LEU A 223 -32.59 7.23 -25.44
C LEU A 223 -33.68 7.11 -26.52
N GLY A 224 -34.04 5.88 -26.84
CA GLY A 224 -35.20 5.51 -27.66
C GLY A 224 -36.34 4.99 -26.78
N GLY A 225 -36.87 5.84 -25.89
CA GLY A 225 -37.84 5.43 -24.87
C GLY A 225 -37.16 4.79 -23.65
N PRO A 226 -37.57 3.61 -23.17
CA PRO A 226 -36.93 2.94 -22.02
C PRO A 226 -35.61 2.23 -22.39
N ASN A 227 -35.19 2.33 -23.65
CA ASN A 227 -34.11 1.56 -24.25
C ASN A 227 -33.12 2.49 -24.94
N CYS A 228 -31.93 1.99 -25.22
CA CYS A 228 -30.85 2.76 -25.79
C CYS A 228 -30.59 2.34 -27.24
N GLN A 229 -30.72 3.29 -28.15
CA GLN A 229 -30.53 3.11 -29.58
C GLN A 229 -29.06 3.38 -29.92
N ILE A 230 -28.24 2.34 -30.08
CA ILE A 230 -26.81 2.49 -30.44
C ILE A 230 -26.70 3.08 -31.85
N TYR A 231 -27.55 2.61 -32.77
CA TYR A 231 -27.46 2.96 -34.18
C TYR A 231 -28.81 3.35 -34.79
N ALA A 232 -28.83 4.57 -35.34
CA ALA A 232 -29.69 4.98 -36.45
C ALA A 232 -28.75 5.24 -37.65
N PHE A 233 -28.68 4.29 -38.59
CA PHE A 233 -27.67 4.34 -39.66
C PHE A 233 -27.92 5.47 -40.67
N ALA A 234 -26.98 6.40 -40.74
CA ALA A 234 -26.65 7.12 -41.97
C ALA A 234 -25.62 6.31 -42.78
N ASP A 235 -25.48 6.63 -44.07
CA ASP A 235 -24.68 5.90 -45.05
C ASP A 235 -23.27 5.47 -44.57
N GLY A 236 -23.17 4.18 -44.21
CA GLY A 236 -21.91 3.44 -44.16
C GLY A 236 -21.26 3.23 -42.79
N VAL A 237 -21.54 2.09 -42.15
CA VAL A 237 -20.57 1.16 -41.49
C VAL A 237 -21.33 -0.02 -40.86
N LEU A 238 -20.79 -1.25 -40.99
CA LEU A 238 -20.78 -2.33 -39.97
C LEU A 238 -20.04 -3.56 -40.55
N VAL A 239 -19.10 -4.17 -39.83
CA VAL A 239 -17.91 -4.78 -40.49
C VAL A 239 -17.11 -3.68 -41.20
N ARG A 240 -15.79 -3.70 -40.99
CA ARG A 240 -14.88 -2.73 -41.62
C ARG A 240 -15.03 -2.83 -43.15
N ASP A 241 -15.24 -1.68 -43.79
CA ASP A 241 -15.42 -1.53 -45.24
C ASP A 241 -16.75 -2.05 -45.85
N VAL A 242 -17.78 -2.35 -45.04
CA VAL A 242 -19.14 -2.70 -45.54
C VAL A 242 -20.16 -1.62 -45.14
N HIS A 243 -21.07 -1.29 -46.07
CA HIS A 243 -21.96 -0.13 -45.98
C HIS A 243 -23.42 -0.50 -45.67
N TYR A 244 -23.98 0.12 -44.63
CA TYR A 244 -25.31 -0.16 -44.08
C TYR A 244 -26.15 1.10 -44.03
N TRP A 245 -27.47 0.93 -44.05
CA TRP A 245 -28.45 2.00 -43.87
C TRP A 245 -29.70 1.49 -43.15
N VAL A 246 -30.47 2.42 -42.56
CA VAL A 246 -31.84 2.18 -42.12
C VAL A 246 -32.78 2.62 -43.24
N ASP A 247 -33.75 1.78 -43.61
CA ASP A 247 -34.92 2.24 -44.36
C ASP A 247 -36.10 2.43 -43.37
N PRO A 248 -36.61 3.66 -43.18
CA PRO A 248 -37.79 3.92 -42.35
C PRO A 248 -39.11 3.83 -43.13
N ASN A 249 -39.09 3.44 -44.40
CA ASN A 249 -40.29 3.31 -45.22
C ASN A 249 -41.23 2.22 -44.67
N PRO A 250 -42.51 2.51 -44.36
CA PRO A 250 -43.43 1.52 -43.83
C PRO A 250 -43.70 0.29 -44.73
N ALA A 251 -43.30 0.35 -46.01
CA ALA A 251 -43.34 -0.81 -46.89
C ALA A 251 -42.14 -1.76 -46.74
N TRP A 252 -40.99 -1.27 -46.29
CA TRP A 252 -39.70 -1.99 -46.25
C TRP A 252 -38.84 -1.58 -45.03
N PRO A 253 -39.34 -1.66 -43.79
CA PRO A 253 -38.61 -1.14 -42.64
C PRO A 253 -37.45 -2.06 -42.22
N GLY A 254 -36.34 -1.47 -41.78
CA GLY A 254 -35.26 -2.19 -41.08
C GLY A 254 -33.86 -1.78 -41.49
N VAL A 255 -32.90 -2.64 -41.14
CA VAL A 255 -31.45 -2.46 -41.35
C VAL A 255 -31.00 -3.26 -42.56
N TYR A 256 -30.25 -2.64 -43.48
CA TYR A 256 -29.88 -3.26 -44.75
C TYR A 256 -28.41 -3.06 -45.13
N TYR A 257 -27.87 -3.99 -45.93
CA TYR A 257 -26.58 -3.87 -46.63
C TYR A 257 -26.60 -4.56 -48.01
N ALA A 258 -25.60 -4.30 -48.84
CA ALA A 258 -25.48 -4.89 -50.17
C ALA A 258 -24.97 -6.37 -50.12
N PRO A 259 -25.52 -7.29 -50.94
CA PRO A 259 -25.10 -8.69 -50.96
C PRO A 259 -23.68 -8.85 -51.51
N VAL A 260 -22.96 -9.86 -51.05
CA VAL A 260 -21.66 -10.28 -51.58
C VAL A 260 -21.86 -11.59 -52.35
N ASP A 261 -21.52 -11.62 -53.64
CA ASP A 261 -21.72 -12.76 -54.54
C ASP A 261 -23.15 -13.37 -54.52
N GLY A 262 -24.17 -12.53 -54.26
CA GLY A 262 -25.57 -12.94 -54.16
C GLY A 262 -25.95 -13.62 -52.83
N ALA A 263 -25.06 -13.60 -51.84
CA ALA A 263 -25.27 -14.09 -50.49
C ALA A 263 -25.24 -12.95 -49.45
N CYS A 264 -25.67 -13.25 -48.23
CA CYS A 264 -25.64 -12.36 -47.08
C CYS A 264 -24.64 -12.86 -46.03
N PRO A 265 -23.31 -12.67 -46.24
CA PRO A 265 -22.28 -13.25 -45.38
C PRO A 265 -22.14 -12.59 -44.01
N HIS A 266 -22.78 -11.43 -43.79
CA HIS A 266 -22.75 -10.68 -42.53
C HIS A 266 -24.08 -10.81 -41.76
N GLY A 267 -24.80 -11.91 -41.99
CA GLY A 267 -26.12 -12.18 -41.42
C GLY A 267 -27.28 -11.60 -42.23
N GLY A 268 -28.49 -11.86 -41.76
CA GLY A 268 -29.74 -11.39 -42.38
C GLY A 268 -30.31 -12.28 -43.49
N THR A 269 -31.37 -11.80 -44.14
CA THR A 269 -32.11 -12.50 -45.20
C THR A 269 -32.04 -11.73 -46.52
N TYR A 270 -31.84 -12.42 -47.63
CA TYR A 270 -31.77 -11.77 -48.95
C TYR A 270 -33.17 -11.39 -49.47
N GLY A 271 -33.46 -10.08 -49.50
CA GLY A 271 -34.74 -9.53 -49.95
C GLY A 271 -34.90 -9.37 -51.47
N GLY A 272 -33.97 -9.93 -52.27
CA GLY A 272 -33.99 -9.88 -53.74
C GLY A 272 -33.15 -8.75 -54.37
N VAL A 273 -32.82 -7.70 -53.60
CA VAL A 273 -31.88 -6.64 -54.00
C VAL A 273 -30.79 -6.44 -52.95
N ASN A 274 -31.18 -6.40 -51.68
CA ASN A 274 -30.31 -6.15 -50.52
C ASN A 274 -30.50 -7.23 -49.46
N CYS A 275 -29.52 -7.36 -48.56
CA CYS A 275 -29.60 -8.18 -47.36
C CYS A 275 -30.25 -7.38 -46.23
N GLN A 276 -31.34 -7.90 -45.64
CA GLN A 276 -32.01 -7.32 -44.47
C GLN A 276 -31.54 -8.00 -43.20
N ILE A 277 -30.99 -7.24 -42.25
CA ILE A 277 -30.58 -7.75 -40.94
C ILE A 277 -31.77 -7.81 -39.99
N LEU A 278 -31.93 -8.97 -39.35
CA LEU A 278 -32.94 -9.26 -38.32
C LEU A 278 -32.29 -9.55 -36.95
N ALA A 279 -31.02 -9.95 -36.97
CA ALA A 279 -30.12 -10.12 -35.83
C ALA A 279 -28.67 -10.08 -36.35
N PHE A 280 -27.72 -9.72 -35.49
CA PHE A 280 -26.30 -9.90 -35.78
C PHE A 280 -25.89 -11.37 -35.58
N ALA A 281 -24.71 -11.74 -36.07
CA ALA A 281 -24.12 -13.04 -35.76
C ALA A 281 -23.51 -13.03 -34.36
N ASP A 282 -23.48 -14.20 -33.72
CA ASP A 282 -22.86 -14.45 -32.41
C ASP A 282 -21.47 -13.78 -32.33
N GLY A 283 -21.21 -13.07 -31.23
CA GLY A 283 -19.94 -12.36 -30.99
C GLY A 283 -19.76 -10.99 -31.68
N VAL A 284 -20.60 -10.59 -32.65
CA VAL A 284 -20.46 -9.26 -33.31
C VAL A 284 -20.80 -8.08 -32.36
N LEU A 285 -21.67 -8.33 -31.37
CA LEU A 285 -22.03 -7.41 -30.29
C LEU A 285 -22.13 -8.12 -28.92
N GLU A 286 -21.76 -9.41 -28.83
CA GLU A 286 -21.98 -10.26 -27.64
C GLU A 286 -20.73 -10.51 -26.78
N GLU A 287 -19.55 -10.00 -27.15
CA GLU A 287 -18.31 -10.21 -26.36
C GLU A 287 -18.30 -9.49 -24.99
N SER A 288 -19.38 -8.80 -24.64
CA SER A 288 -19.74 -8.51 -23.24
C SER A 288 -21.25 -8.66 -23.05
N GLY A 289 -21.68 -9.02 -21.84
CA GLY A 289 -23.08 -9.41 -21.54
C GLY A 289 -24.10 -8.26 -21.65
N VAL A 290 -24.52 -7.97 -22.88
CA VAL A 290 -25.44 -6.90 -23.27
C VAL A 290 -26.52 -7.46 -24.19
N ASP A 291 -27.76 -7.50 -23.70
CA ASP A 291 -28.91 -7.94 -24.50
C ASP A 291 -29.29 -6.83 -25.51
N TYR A 292 -28.97 -7.01 -26.80
CA TYR A 292 -29.37 -6.12 -27.90
C TYR A 292 -30.41 -6.76 -28.84
N TRP A 293 -31.13 -5.95 -29.60
CA TRP A 293 -32.01 -6.40 -30.70
C TRP A 293 -32.02 -5.38 -31.85
N VAL A 294 -32.54 -5.83 -32.99
CA VAL A 294 -32.83 -4.97 -34.14
C VAL A 294 -34.33 -4.74 -34.18
N ASP A 295 -34.75 -3.47 -34.17
CA ASP A 295 -36.15 -3.10 -34.36
C ASP A 295 -36.39 -2.76 -35.84
N ILE A 296 -37.50 -3.29 -36.37
CA ILE A 296 -37.95 -3.11 -37.75
C ILE A 296 -39.36 -2.51 -37.80
N ASP A 297 -39.88 -1.95 -36.70
CA ASP A 297 -41.07 -1.12 -36.74
C ASP A 297 -40.78 0.18 -37.53
N PRO A 298 -41.60 0.57 -38.53
CA PRO A 298 -41.42 1.81 -39.27
C PRO A 298 -41.38 3.09 -38.42
N GLN A 299 -41.89 3.04 -37.19
CA GLN A 299 -41.86 4.16 -36.25
C GLN A 299 -40.52 4.30 -35.52
N TRP A 300 -39.76 3.21 -35.35
CA TRP A 300 -38.57 3.14 -34.49
C TRP A 300 -37.42 2.27 -35.06
N PRO A 301 -37.10 2.27 -36.35
CA PRO A 301 -36.15 1.30 -36.91
C PRO A 301 -34.71 1.56 -36.46
N GLY A 302 -33.97 0.52 -36.07
CA GLY A 302 -32.57 0.65 -35.62
C GLY A 302 -32.07 -0.52 -34.76
N VAL A 303 -30.90 -0.33 -34.14
CA VAL A 303 -30.31 -1.30 -33.19
C VAL A 303 -30.39 -0.74 -31.78
N TYR A 304 -30.94 -1.54 -30.86
CA TYR A 304 -31.22 -1.16 -29.48
C TYR A 304 -30.65 -2.16 -28.48
N TYR A 305 -30.46 -1.71 -27.24
CA TYR A 305 -30.25 -2.55 -26.06
C TYR A 305 -31.07 -2.02 -24.89
N ALA A 306 -31.26 -2.86 -23.87
CA ALA A 306 -31.99 -2.48 -22.67
C ALA A 306 -31.20 -1.45 -21.86
N ASN A 307 -31.77 -0.27 -21.60
CA ASN A 307 -31.16 0.69 -20.69
C ASN A 307 -31.30 0.18 -19.25
N ARG A 308 -30.29 -0.53 -18.75
CA ARG A 308 -30.27 -1.04 -17.38
C ARG A 308 -29.39 -0.13 -16.51
N PRO A 309 -29.84 0.29 -15.32
CA PRO A 309 -28.94 0.89 -14.33
C PRO A 309 -27.99 -0.20 -13.81
N TYR A 310 -26.76 -0.23 -14.32
CA TYR A 310 -25.72 -1.14 -13.82
C TYR A 310 -25.23 -0.63 -12.46
N ARG A 311 -25.63 -1.35 -11.41
CA ARG A 311 -25.15 -1.16 -10.03
C ARG A 311 -23.66 -1.49 -9.96
N CYS A 312 -22.87 -0.67 -9.27
CA CYS A 312 -21.45 -0.92 -8.95
C CYS A 312 -21.13 -2.37 -8.59
N ARG A 313 -22.00 -2.97 -7.78
CA ARG A 313 -22.02 -4.38 -7.39
C ARG A 313 -21.75 -5.39 -8.50
N ASN A 314 -22.16 -5.09 -9.73
CA ASN A 314 -22.18 -6.05 -10.84
C ASN A 314 -20.93 -5.94 -11.74
N ASN A 315 -19.95 -5.12 -11.37
CA ASN A 315 -18.84 -4.73 -12.25
C ASN A 315 -17.57 -5.57 -12.01
N ILE A 316 -17.51 -6.31 -10.90
CA ILE A 316 -16.44 -7.24 -10.53
C ILE A 316 -16.99 -8.67 -10.52
N ASP A 317 -16.41 -9.49 -11.39
CA ASP A 317 -16.60 -10.94 -11.45
C ASP A 317 -15.24 -11.56 -11.09
N TYR A 318 -15.19 -12.36 -10.02
CA TYR A 318 -13.93 -12.94 -9.50
C TYR A 318 -13.43 -14.14 -10.34
N GLY A 319 -14.08 -14.44 -11.46
CA GLY A 319 -13.54 -15.32 -12.50
C GLY A 319 -12.41 -14.66 -13.32
N PRO A 320 -12.17 -15.07 -14.59
CA PRO A 320 -11.29 -14.30 -15.46
C PRO A 320 -11.83 -12.88 -15.60
N LEU A 321 -11.02 -11.88 -15.22
CA LEU A 321 -11.44 -10.50 -14.93
C LEU A 321 -12.05 -9.77 -16.13
N VAL A 322 -13.35 -9.97 -16.37
CA VAL A 322 -14.14 -9.20 -17.36
C VAL A 322 -14.80 -8.01 -16.64
N PHE A 323 -14.10 -6.88 -16.60
CA PHE A 323 -14.62 -5.63 -16.03
C PHE A 323 -15.87 -5.15 -16.75
N ARG A 324 -17.04 -5.26 -16.11
CA ARG A 324 -18.33 -4.84 -16.68
C ARG A 324 -18.64 -3.39 -16.33
N ASN A 325 -18.04 -2.46 -17.07
CA ASN A 325 -18.23 -1.00 -17.00
C ASN A 325 -17.80 -0.29 -15.70
N LEU A 326 -17.35 0.96 -15.86
CA LEU A 326 -16.84 1.83 -14.80
C LEU A 326 -17.95 2.69 -14.13
N THR A 327 -19.13 2.14 -13.85
CA THR A 327 -20.32 2.95 -13.50
C THR A 327 -20.29 3.62 -12.12
N CYS A 328 -19.23 3.45 -11.34
CA CYS A 328 -19.23 3.87 -9.94
C CYS A 328 -19.09 5.38 -9.73
N PRO A 329 -19.93 5.96 -8.85
CA PRO A 329 -20.05 7.41 -8.73
C PRO A 329 -19.15 8.00 -7.64
N VAL A 330 -18.30 7.20 -7.00
CA VAL A 330 -17.21 7.70 -6.15
C VAL A 330 -15.91 7.37 -6.84
N LEU A 331 -15.05 8.39 -6.95
CA LEU A 331 -13.70 8.29 -7.48
C LEU A 331 -12.73 8.20 -6.32
N ASP A 332 -11.78 7.28 -6.41
CA ASP A 332 -10.76 7.00 -5.42
C ASP A 332 -9.35 7.26 -5.99
N GLY A 333 -8.40 7.62 -5.13
CA GLY A 333 -7.00 7.88 -5.50
C GLY A 333 -6.07 6.79 -5.01
N GLY A 334 -5.15 6.33 -5.86
CA GLY A 334 -4.14 5.34 -5.47
C GLY A 334 -2.90 5.32 -6.37
N VAL A 335 -1.76 5.00 -5.77
CA VAL A 335 -0.46 4.85 -6.42
C VAL A 335 0.26 3.57 -5.99
N MET A 336 1.17 3.08 -6.84
CA MET A 336 2.06 1.96 -6.53
C MET A 336 3.50 2.24 -6.97
N SER A 337 4.49 1.63 -6.31
CA SER A 337 5.91 1.72 -6.67
C SER A 337 6.44 0.51 -7.46
N TYR A 338 5.55 -0.22 -8.15
CA TYR A 338 5.88 -1.42 -8.95
C TYR A 338 7.03 -1.18 -9.94
N ALA A 339 7.85 -2.18 -10.25
CA ALA A 339 8.98 -2.00 -11.17
C ALA A 339 8.61 -2.14 -12.65
N PHE A 340 9.21 -1.29 -13.50
CA PHE A 340 8.88 -1.23 -14.92
C PHE A 340 10.02 -1.77 -15.79
N SER A 341 9.89 -3.02 -16.22
CA SER A 341 10.90 -3.72 -17.04
C SER A 341 11.16 -3.08 -18.42
N ASN A 342 10.17 -2.40 -19.01
CA ASN A 342 10.21 -1.96 -20.41
C ASN A 342 10.18 -0.43 -20.65
N ARG A 343 10.20 0.41 -19.60
CA ARG A 343 10.23 1.89 -19.74
C ARG A 343 11.18 2.53 -18.73
N GLY A 344 12.44 2.10 -18.71
CA GLY A 344 13.52 2.79 -17.97
C GLY A 344 13.91 4.13 -18.61
N TRP A 345 14.70 4.94 -17.90
CA TRP A 345 15.27 6.19 -18.43
C TRP A 345 16.76 6.04 -18.68
N VAL A 346 17.29 6.76 -19.66
CA VAL A 346 18.72 6.74 -20.00
C VAL A 346 19.31 8.09 -19.63
N ASP A 347 20.34 8.09 -18.78
CA ASP A 347 21.01 9.32 -18.36
C ASP A 347 21.92 9.90 -19.45
N GLU A 348 22.49 11.09 -19.21
CA GLU A 348 23.43 11.74 -20.13
C GLU A 348 24.70 10.91 -20.41
N GLY A 349 25.02 9.93 -19.56
CA GLY A 349 26.12 8.98 -19.72
C GLY A 349 25.76 7.74 -20.54
N GLY A 350 24.49 7.56 -20.91
CA GLY A 350 24.01 6.38 -21.63
C GLY A 350 23.68 5.18 -20.74
N VAL A 351 23.60 5.36 -19.41
CA VAL A 351 23.22 4.29 -18.47
C VAL A 351 21.71 4.21 -18.37
N SER A 352 21.16 3.00 -18.56
CA SER A 352 19.74 2.74 -18.36
C SER A 352 19.45 2.50 -16.88
N HIS A 353 18.50 3.28 -16.34
CA HIS A 353 18.01 3.19 -14.98
C HIS A 353 16.58 2.63 -14.97
N GLY A 354 16.30 1.73 -14.02
CA GLY A 354 14.94 1.25 -13.78
C GLY A 354 14.01 2.37 -13.27
N ARG A 355 12.71 2.12 -13.34
CA ARG A 355 11.67 2.88 -12.64
C ARG A 355 11.00 1.94 -11.61
N GLY A 356 10.37 2.51 -10.60
CA GLY A 356 9.78 1.82 -9.44
C GLY A 356 10.74 1.70 -8.26
N HIS A 357 10.22 1.30 -7.11
CA HIS A 357 10.98 0.93 -5.92
C HIS A 357 10.40 -0.34 -5.32
N MET A 358 11.26 -1.34 -5.11
CA MET A 358 10.91 -2.61 -4.47
C MET A 358 12.02 -3.05 -3.54
N GLN A 359 11.67 -3.64 -2.40
CA GLN A 359 12.64 -4.06 -1.40
C GLN A 359 12.22 -5.36 -0.73
N GLN A 360 13.19 -6.27 -0.54
CA GLN A 360 13.03 -7.47 0.27
C GLN A 360 13.65 -7.24 1.64
N HIS A 361 12.90 -7.53 2.71
CA HIS A 361 13.25 -7.20 4.09
C HIS A 361 13.48 -5.70 4.32
N GLY A 362 13.61 -5.29 5.57
CA GLY A 362 13.86 -3.90 5.93
C GLY A 362 12.88 -3.36 6.96
N ARG A 363 13.02 -2.07 7.26
CA ARG A 363 11.97 -1.30 7.90
C ARG A 363 11.27 -0.47 6.84
N PHE A 364 9.95 -0.44 6.89
CA PHE A 364 9.09 0.32 5.99
C PHE A 364 8.26 1.27 6.84
N GLU A 365 8.32 2.56 6.52
CA GLU A 365 7.63 3.62 7.23
C GLU A 365 6.76 4.42 6.27
N ALA A 366 5.52 4.70 6.68
CA ALA A 366 4.72 5.75 6.09
C ALA A 366 4.20 6.66 7.19
N LYS A 367 4.39 7.97 7.03
CA LYS A 367 3.80 8.94 7.93
C LYS A 367 2.58 9.54 7.27
N ALA A 368 1.40 9.31 7.85
CA ALA A 368 0.13 9.63 7.21
C ALA A 368 -0.91 10.12 8.22
N ARG A 369 -1.87 10.87 7.70
CA ARG A 369 -3.11 11.27 8.38
C ARG A 369 -4.27 10.70 7.59
N ILE A 370 -5.10 9.91 8.26
CA ILE A 370 -6.16 9.15 7.60
C ILE A 370 -7.47 9.93 7.50
N PRO A 371 -8.24 9.75 6.41
CA PRO A 371 -9.57 10.32 6.27
C PRO A 371 -10.54 9.75 7.30
N LYS A 372 -11.61 10.51 7.56
CA LYS A 372 -12.76 10.07 8.34
C LYS A 372 -14.05 10.37 7.57
N GLY A 373 -14.90 9.37 7.42
CA GLY A 373 -16.21 9.49 6.78
C GLY A 373 -16.80 8.13 6.43
N VAL A 374 -18.11 8.10 6.16
CA VAL A 374 -18.80 6.85 5.79
C VAL A 374 -18.14 6.22 4.56
N GLY A 375 -17.82 4.93 4.66
CA GLY A 375 -17.15 4.15 3.63
C GLY A 375 -15.66 4.44 3.47
N ALA A 376 -15.01 5.23 4.34
CA ALA A 376 -13.57 5.47 4.25
C ALA A 376 -12.78 4.16 4.37
N PHE A 377 -11.85 3.88 3.44
CA PHE A 377 -10.88 2.79 3.54
C PHE A 377 -9.50 3.19 2.99
N PRO A 378 -8.77 4.08 3.69
CA PRO A 378 -7.36 4.36 3.43
C PRO A 378 -6.49 3.14 3.73
N ALA A 379 -5.47 2.91 2.90
CA ALA A 379 -4.46 1.89 3.15
C ALA A 379 -3.05 2.34 2.75
N VAL A 380 -2.07 1.86 3.53
CA VAL A 380 -0.63 1.84 3.25
C VAL A 380 -0.18 0.39 3.46
N TRP A 381 0.30 -0.22 2.39
CA TRP A 381 0.56 -1.66 2.38
C TRP A 381 1.59 -2.01 1.31
N LEU A 382 2.03 -3.25 1.32
CA LEU A 382 3.08 -3.75 0.46
C LEU A 382 2.63 -5.06 -0.20
N MET A 383 2.97 -5.22 -1.48
CA MET A 383 2.69 -6.43 -2.29
C MET A 383 3.95 -6.95 -3.00
N PRO A 384 4.06 -8.26 -3.27
CA PRO A 384 5.22 -8.89 -3.89
C PRO A 384 5.38 -8.50 -5.37
N GLU A 385 6.63 -8.35 -5.83
CA GLU A 385 6.99 -8.09 -7.25
C GLU A 385 6.28 -9.02 -8.25
N SER A 386 6.01 -10.26 -7.87
CA SER A 386 5.30 -11.23 -8.70
C SER A 386 4.70 -12.34 -7.84
N GLY A 387 3.58 -12.91 -8.30
CA GLY A 387 2.85 -13.97 -7.61
C GLY A 387 1.33 -13.76 -7.69
N GLY A 388 0.55 -14.83 -7.50
CA GLY A 388 -0.88 -14.76 -7.21
C GLY A 388 -1.16 -14.47 -5.72
N TRP A 389 -2.24 -13.74 -5.46
CA TRP A 389 -2.74 -13.50 -4.11
C TRP A 389 -3.63 -14.68 -3.65
N PRO A 390 -3.57 -15.11 -2.38
CA PRO A 390 -2.63 -14.67 -1.34
C PRO A 390 -1.34 -15.51 -1.33
N TYR A 391 -1.27 -16.54 -2.18
CA TYR A 391 -0.41 -17.73 -2.05
C TYR A 391 1.08 -17.52 -2.35
N ASP A 392 1.45 -16.58 -3.22
CA ASP A 392 2.79 -16.61 -3.88
C ASP A 392 3.75 -15.52 -3.46
N GLY A 393 3.32 -14.77 -2.45
CA GLY A 393 4.07 -13.66 -1.92
C GLY A 393 3.30 -12.81 -0.94
N GLY A 394 2.10 -13.19 -0.48
CA GLY A 394 1.40 -12.54 0.61
C GLY A 394 1.08 -11.05 0.43
N GLU A 395 0.72 -10.41 1.54
CA GLU A 395 0.31 -9.00 1.66
C GLU A 395 0.76 -8.48 3.02
N ILE A 396 1.39 -7.30 3.10
CA ILE A 396 1.80 -6.68 4.37
C ILE A 396 1.10 -5.33 4.51
N ASP A 397 0.06 -5.29 5.33
CA ASP A 397 -0.71 -4.08 5.62
C ASP A 397 -0.09 -3.32 6.78
N ILE A 398 0.65 -2.27 6.43
CA ILE A 398 1.30 -1.39 7.40
C ILE A 398 0.26 -0.52 8.10
N MET A 399 -0.82 -0.15 7.41
CA MET A 399 -1.96 0.56 7.97
C MET A 399 -3.17 0.39 7.05
N GLU A 400 -4.26 -0.16 7.57
CA GLU A 400 -5.62 0.08 7.06
C GLU A 400 -6.43 0.80 8.14
N ALA A 401 -7.46 1.55 7.75
CA ALA A 401 -8.45 2.07 8.70
C ALA A 401 -9.84 2.14 8.05
N ARG A 402 -10.92 2.19 8.85
CA ARG A 402 -12.30 2.16 8.33
C ARG A 402 -13.16 3.30 8.86
N ASP A 403 -14.12 3.74 8.05
CA ASP A 403 -15.25 4.60 8.40
C ASP A 403 -14.91 5.81 9.31
N ALA A 404 -15.04 5.62 10.62
CA ALA A 404 -14.89 6.68 11.61
C ALA A 404 -13.43 7.02 11.94
N ALA A 405 -12.47 6.26 11.41
CA ALA A 405 -11.04 6.32 11.71
C ALA A 405 -10.72 6.11 13.20
N ASP A 406 -11.58 5.40 13.94
CA ASP A 406 -11.43 5.07 15.35
C ASP A 406 -10.59 3.80 15.60
N GLU A 407 -10.35 3.02 14.54
CA GLU A 407 -9.50 1.84 14.53
C GLU A 407 -8.53 1.86 13.35
N VAL A 408 -7.29 1.43 13.61
CA VAL A 408 -6.27 1.07 12.62
C VAL A 408 -6.03 -0.43 12.70
N TYR A 409 -5.83 -1.05 11.54
CA TYR A 409 -5.48 -2.46 11.39
C TYR A 409 -4.07 -2.58 10.81
N HIS A 410 -3.27 -3.46 11.41
CA HIS A 410 -2.11 -4.04 10.74
C HIS A 410 -2.45 -5.48 10.43
N THR A 411 -2.20 -5.95 9.21
CA THR A 411 -2.47 -7.33 8.82
C THR A 411 -1.31 -7.91 8.03
N TYR A 412 -1.06 -9.20 8.23
CA TYR A 412 -0.25 -10.00 7.31
C TYR A 412 -1.16 -11.06 6.69
N HIS A 413 -1.13 -11.19 5.36
CA HIS A 413 -1.83 -12.22 4.62
C HIS A 413 -0.82 -13.13 3.90
N ASN A 414 -1.11 -14.42 3.84
CA ASN A 414 -0.49 -15.37 2.93
C ASN A 414 -1.51 -16.46 2.57
N GLY A 415 -1.18 -17.38 1.67
CA GLY A 415 -1.99 -18.55 1.37
C GLY A 415 -1.30 -19.84 1.77
N LYS A 416 -2.09 -20.90 1.94
CA LYS A 416 -1.63 -22.29 1.99
C LYS A 416 -2.29 -23.12 0.90
N CYS A 417 -1.63 -24.18 0.47
CA CYS A 417 -2.21 -25.22 -0.36
C CYS A 417 -2.29 -26.50 0.49
N TYR A 418 -3.41 -27.23 0.42
CA TYR A 418 -3.57 -28.49 1.14
C TYR A 418 -4.34 -29.52 0.32
N ASP A 419 -4.10 -30.80 0.60
CA ASP A 419 -4.87 -31.92 0.06
C ASP A 419 -6.24 -31.98 0.77
N PRO A 420 -7.38 -31.84 0.07
CA PRO A 420 -8.70 -31.86 0.71
C PRO A 420 -9.17 -33.24 1.18
N GLU A 421 -8.52 -34.35 0.78
CA GLU A 421 -8.81 -35.70 1.28
C GLU A 421 -7.95 -36.09 2.48
N THR A 422 -6.68 -35.66 2.51
CA THR A 422 -5.72 -36.01 3.58
C THR A 422 -5.48 -34.91 4.61
N GLU A 423 -5.96 -33.69 4.35
CA GLU A 423 -5.75 -32.45 5.12
C GLU A 423 -4.27 -32.00 5.20
N VAL A 424 -3.35 -32.60 4.45
CA VAL A 424 -1.90 -32.32 4.52
C VAL A 424 -1.53 -31.12 3.65
N GLN A 425 -0.69 -30.22 4.17
CA GLN A 425 -0.11 -29.10 3.42
C GLN A 425 0.73 -29.58 2.23
N ILE A 426 0.50 -28.96 1.06
CA ILE A 426 1.22 -29.21 -0.19
C ILE A 426 2.11 -28.01 -0.48
N GLU A 427 3.37 -28.25 -0.82
CA GLU A 427 4.27 -27.25 -1.40
C GLU A 427 3.85 -26.98 -2.86
N ALA A 428 3.41 -25.76 -3.17
CA ALA A 428 3.15 -25.28 -4.51
C ALA A 428 3.62 -23.83 -4.70
N THR A 429 3.73 -23.39 -5.96
CA THR A 429 4.37 -22.10 -6.33
C THR A 429 3.42 -21.04 -6.88
N ASP A 430 2.20 -21.45 -7.23
CA ASP A 430 1.03 -20.62 -7.52
C ASP A 430 -0.27 -21.37 -7.27
N SER A 431 -1.39 -20.64 -7.12
CA SER A 431 -2.70 -21.26 -6.90
C SER A 431 -3.07 -22.23 -8.02
N ARG A 432 -2.52 -22.02 -9.22
CA ARG A 432 -2.67 -22.94 -10.35
C ARG A 432 -1.80 -24.20 -10.21
N ASP A 433 -0.58 -24.11 -9.68
CA ASP A 433 0.25 -25.26 -9.32
C ASP A 433 -0.36 -26.04 -8.14
N CYS A 434 -1.04 -25.35 -7.22
CA CYS A 434 -1.88 -26.00 -6.20
C CYS A 434 -3.03 -26.81 -6.85
N ASP A 435 -3.80 -26.18 -7.76
CA ASP A 435 -4.88 -26.84 -8.51
C ASP A 435 -4.36 -28.00 -9.40
N ASP A 436 -3.26 -27.81 -10.12
CA ASP A 436 -2.62 -28.82 -10.99
C ASP A 436 -2.08 -30.02 -10.17
N LYS A 437 -1.79 -29.83 -8.87
CA LYS A 437 -1.46 -30.89 -7.91
C LYS A 437 -2.69 -31.53 -7.23
N GLY A 438 -3.90 -31.03 -7.51
CA GLY A 438 -5.15 -31.49 -6.88
C GLY A 438 -5.36 -30.98 -5.45
N GLY A 439 -4.62 -29.94 -5.05
CA GLY A 439 -4.79 -29.28 -3.76
C GLY A 439 -5.95 -28.29 -3.76
N THR A 440 -6.15 -27.64 -2.61
CA THR A 440 -7.07 -26.53 -2.40
C THR A 440 -6.28 -25.37 -1.81
N SER A 441 -6.37 -24.19 -2.44
CA SER A 441 -5.80 -22.96 -1.90
C SER A 441 -6.68 -22.40 -0.77
N THR A 442 -6.08 -21.92 0.31
CA THR A 442 -6.75 -21.24 1.41
C THR A 442 -5.96 -20.00 1.86
N HIS A 443 -6.66 -19.00 2.35
CA HIS A 443 -6.12 -17.77 2.90
C HIS A 443 -5.82 -17.90 4.40
N LEU A 444 -4.60 -17.51 4.80
CA LEU A 444 -4.14 -17.41 6.18
C LEU A 444 -3.77 -15.95 6.50
N SER A 445 -4.29 -15.41 7.61
CA SER A 445 -4.04 -14.01 7.99
C SER A 445 -3.77 -13.81 9.48
N LYS A 446 -3.02 -12.77 9.83
CA LYS A 446 -2.87 -12.29 11.20
C LYS A 446 -3.04 -10.78 11.29
N GLY A 447 -4.14 -10.34 11.89
CA GLY A 447 -4.44 -8.93 12.14
C GLY A 447 -4.20 -8.49 13.58
N PHE A 448 -3.89 -7.20 13.75
CA PHE A 448 -3.86 -6.47 15.01
C PHE A 448 -4.72 -5.21 14.87
N THR A 449 -5.70 -5.02 15.76
CA THR A 449 -6.57 -3.85 15.79
C THR A 449 -6.13 -2.89 16.90
N ILE A 450 -5.83 -1.65 16.54
CA ILE A 450 -5.41 -0.59 17.45
C ILE A 450 -6.49 0.48 17.44
N LYS A 451 -7.06 0.75 18.62
CA LYS A 451 -8.11 1.77 18.81
C LYS A 451 -7.48 3.11 19.18
N GLU A 452 -8.13 4.20 18.80
CA GLU A 452 -7.78 5.55 19.27
C GLU A 452 -7.78 5.64 20.80
N ARG A 453 -6.80 6.37 21.38
CA ARG A 453 -6.77 6.68 22.82
C ARG A 453 -7.75 7.82 23.15
N ALA A 454 -7.77 8.84 22.29
CA ALA A 454 -8.69 9.96 22.37
C ALA A 454 -9.53 10.04 21.10
N ARG A 455 -10.82 10.36 21.24
CA ARG A 455 -11.74 10.47 20.10
C ARG A 455 -11.16 11.37 18.99
N ASP A 456 -11.25 10.89 17.76
CA ASP A 456 -10.96 11.64 16.55
C ASP A 456 -9.45 12.02 16.47
N GLU A 457 -8.54 11.13 16.86
CA GLU A 457 -7.09 11.33 16.91
C GLU A 457 -6.38 11.01 15.58
N PHE A 458 -6.65 9.87 14.95
CA PHE A 458 -5.94 9.44 13.73
C PHE A 458 -6.23 10.35 12.52
N TRP A 459 -7.40 11.02 12.47
CA TRP A 459 -7.72 11.98 11.42
C TRP A 459 -7.21 13.40 11.67
N LYS A 460 -6.93 13.79 12.92
CA LYS A 460 -6.55 15.19 13.25
C LYS A 460 -5.08 15.51 12.97
N ARG A 461 -4.20 14.51 13.05
CA ARG A 461 -2.74 14.67 12.98
C ARG A 461 -2.10 13.56 12.15
N ASP A 462 -0.87 13.77 11.71
CA ASP A 462 -0.09 12.68 11.12
C ASP A 462 0.35 11.70 12.22
N HIS A 463 0.40 10.41 11.86
CA HIS A 463 0.96 9.33 12.66
C HIS A 463 1.99 8.56 11.80
N LEU A 464 3.04 8.04 12.43
CA LEU A 464 3.98 7.15 11.80
C LEU A 464 3.43 5.71 11.89
N PHE A 465 3.22 5.06 10.75
CA PHE A 465 2.92 3.64 10.65
C PHE A 465 4.14 2.91 10.10
N ALA A 466 4.54 1.80 10.71
CA ALA A 466 5.73 1.09 10.27
C ALA A 466 5.65 -0.43 10.47
N VAL A 467 6.44 -1.15 9.67
CA VAL A 467 6.74 -2.58 9.87
C VAL A 467 8.24 -2.82 9.75
N GLU A 468 8.80 -3.63 10.65
CA GLU A 468 10.15 -4.18 10.57
C GLU A 468 10.07 -5.64 10.13
N TRP A 469 10.48 -5.89 8.89
CA TRP A 469 10.53 -7.21 8.27
C TRP A 469 11.97 -7.72 8.26
N VAL A 470 12.25 -8.75 9.06
CA VAL A 470 13.58 -9.36 9.17
C VAL A 470 13.43 -10.88 9.13
N GLY A 471 13.78 -11.47 7.99
CA GLY A 471 13.60 -12.91 7.76
C GLY A 471 12.13 -13.32 7.83
N ASP A 472 11.84 -14.26 8.72
CA ASP A 472 10.55 -14.90 8.99
C ASP A 472 9.74 -14.18 10.09
N ARG A 473 9.95 -12.85 10.23
CA ARG A 473 9.33 -12.02 11.26
C ARG A 473 8.96 -10.64 10.75
N LEU A 474 7.74 -10.23 11.09
CA LEU A 474 7.16 -8.90 10.91
C LEU A 474 6.83 -8.33 12.30
N ASP A 475 7.42 -7.19 12.66
CA ASP A 475 7.04 -6.40 13.85
C ASP A 475 6.36 -5.10 13.39
N TYR A 476 5.15 -4.83 13.87
CA TYR A 476 4.37 -3.65 13.49
C TYR A 476 4.46 -2.55 14.55
N TYR A 477 4.35 -1.29 14.11
CA TYR A 477 4.48 -0.11 14.95
C TYR A 477 3.53 1.03 14.55
N ILE A 478 3.07 1.77 15.55
CA ILE A 478 2.46 3.11 15.39
C ILE A 478 3.25 4.09 16.27
N ASN A 479 3.78 5.18 15.71
CA ASN A 479 4.60 6.17 16.42
C ASN A 479 5.76 5.53 17.23
N ASP A 480 6.43 4.55 16.61
CA ASP A 480 7.50 3.72 17.21
C ASP A 480 7.09 2.84 18.41
N VAL A 481 5.80 2.78 18.71
CA VAL A 481 5.23 1.85 19.67
C VAL A 481 4.91 0.55 18.99
N HIS A 482 5.48 -0.55 19.48
CA HIS A 482 5.24 -1.89 18.96
C HIS A 482 3.80 -2.35 19.23
N THR A 483 3.06 -2.70 18.16
CA THR A 483 1.63 -3.04 18.19
C THR A 483 1.35 -4.53 17.98
N GLY A 484 2.23 -5.26 17.30
CA GLY A 484 2.04 -6.68 17.02
C GLY A 484 3.24 -7.35 16.33
N THR A 485 3.37 -8.67 16.49
CA THR A 485 4.39 -9.48 15.81
C THR A 485 3.73 -10.65 15.09
N VAL A 486 4.06 -10.86 13.81
CA VAL A 486 3.83 -12.12 13.10
C VAL A 486 5.18 -12.77 12.84
N ARG A 487 5.28 -14.07 13.12
CA ARG A 487 6.50 -14.88 12.96
C ARG A 487 6.16 -16.37 12.89
N VAL A 488 7.11 -17.22 12.55
CA VAL A 488 6.98 -18.68 12.68
C VAL A 488 6.43 -19.08 14.05
N GLY A 489 5.43 -19.96 14.05
CA GLY A 489 4.69 -20.39 15.24
C GLY A 489 3.58 -19.43 15.70
N THR A 490 3.23 -18.41 14.91
CA THR A 490 2.08 -17.53 15.21
C THR A 490 0.79 -18.18 14.71
N GLU A 491 -0.25 -18.23 15.54
CA GLU A 491 -1.59 -18.64 15.11
C GLU A 491 -2.32 -17.49 14.41
N GLY A 492 -2.81 -17.74 13.20
CA GLY A 492 -3.61 -16.85 12.36
C GLY A 492 -5.09 -17.25 12.28
N ARG A 493 -5.84 -16.54 11.42
CA ARG A 493 -7.17 -16.92 10.95
C ARG A 493 -7.01 -17.55 9.57
N ILE A 494 -7.51 -18.78 9.43
CA ILE A 494 -7.62 -19.50 8.15
C ILE A 494 -9.08 -19.51 7.68
N ASP A 495 -9.35 -19.88 6.43
CA ASP A 495 -10.72 -20.01 5.92
C ASP A 495 -11.54 -21.07 6.68
N GLU A 496 -12.87 -20.91 6.70
CA GLU A 496 -13.76 -21.75 7.53
C GLU A 496 -13.81 -23.23 7.08
N ASP A 497 -13.54 -23.49 5.80
CA ASP A 497 -13.50 -24.84 5.20
C ASP A 497 -12.09 -25.48 5.24
N ALA A 498 -11.07 -24.77 5.76
CA ALA A 498 -9.69 -25.23 5.79
C ALA A 498 -9.34 -25.98 7.10
N PRO A 499 -8.43 -26.97 7.07
CA PRO A 499 -8.00 -27.69 8.27
C PRO A 499 -7.40 -26.76 9.32
N ALA A 500 -8.02 -26.68 10.50
CA ALA A 500 -7.63 -25.74 11.55
C ALA A 500 -6.18 -25.91 12.05
N HIS A 501 -5.56 -27.07 11.84
CA HIS A 501 -4.16 -27.32 12.20
C HIS A 501 -3.16 -26.58 11.29
N LEU A 502 -3.60 -26.11 10.12
CA LEU A 502 -2.82 -25.29 9.18
C LEU A 502 -2.83 -23.80 9.54
N ALA A 503 -3.64 -23.39 10.52
CA ALA A 503 -3.76 -21.99 10.96
C ALA A 503 -2.52 -21.42 11.67
N THR A 504 -1.37 -22.10 11.63
CA THR A 504 -0.10 -21.62 12.19
C THR A 504 0.85 -21.25 11.06
N PHE A 505 1.43 -20.06 11.15
CA PHE A 505 2.50 -19.61 10.24
C PHE A 505 3.77 -20.45 10.45
N ASP A 506 4.29 -21.04 9.38
CA ASP A 506 5.58 -21.70 9.28
C ASP A 506 6.59 -20.84 8.51
N GLY A 507 7.74 -21.39 8.13
CA GLY A 507 8.83 -20.64 7.48
C GLY A 507 8.59 -20.36 6.00
N ASP A 508 7.76 -21.18 5.34
CA ASP A 508 7.40 -21.03 3.93
C ASP A 508 6.25 -20.01 3.78
N ASP A 509 5.49 -19.77 4.84
CA ASP A 509 4.47 -18.72 4.96
C ASP A 509 5.03 -17.29 5.08
N PHE A 510 6.32 -17.03 4.86
CA PHE A 510 6.88 -15.67 4.84
C PHE A 510 7.41 -15.29 3.47
N PRO A 511 7.36 -13.99 3.10
CA PRO A 511 7.72 -13.62 1.75
C PRO A 511 9.23 -13.69 1.55
N PHE A 512 9.63 -14.06 0.33
CA PHE A 512 11.04 -14.21 -0.07
C PHE A 512 11.38 -13.40 -1.33
N ARG A 513 10.45 -12.58 -1.84
CA ARG A 513 10.60 -11.72 -3.01
C ARG A 513 10.58 -10.24 -2.58
N PRO A 514 11.13 -9.30 -3.35
CA PRO A 514 10.97 -7.87 -3.10
C PRO A 514 9.50 -7.45 -3.14
N PHE A 515 9.11 -6.48 -2.31
CA PHE A 515 7.77 -5.90 -2.31
C PHE A 515 7.81 -4.44 -2.77
N TYR A 516 6.76 -4.01 -3.48
CA TYR A 516 6.49 -2.60 -3.79
C TYR A 516 5.47 -2.00 -2.81
N TRP A 517 5.48 -0.68 -2.70
CA TRP A 517 4.46 0.08 -1.98
C TRP A 517 3.16 0.15 -2.75
N ILE A 518 2.04 0.02 -2.05
CA ILE A 518 0.73 0.49 -2.47
C ILE A 518 0.23 1.52 -1.47
N LEU A 519 -0.20 2.68 -1.99
CA LEU A 519 -0.80 3.76 -1.20
C LEU A 519 -2.14 4.10 -1.85
N ASN A 520 -3.25 3.94 -1.15
CA ASN A 520 -4.58 4.24 -1.68
C ASN A 520 -5.51 4.88 -0.65
N HIS A 521 -6.56 5.51 -1.17
CA HIS A 521 -7.79 5.77 -0.45
C HIS A 521 -8.93 5.09 -1.22
N SER A 522 -9.32 3.90 -0.79
CA SER A 522 -10.51 3.24 -1.30
C SER A 522 -11.76 3.73 -0.59
N THR A 523 -12.94 3.54 -1.20
CA THR A 523 -14.23 3.81 -0.57
C THR A 523 -15.33 2.77 -0.80
N TRP A 524 -16.15 2.62 0.25
CA TRP A 524 -17.04 1.47 0.53
C TRP A 524 -18.44 2.01 0.81
N VAL A 525 -18.96 2.83 -0.11
CA VAL A 525 -20.12 3.70 0.13
C VAL A 525 -21.42 3.03 -0.35
N PRO A 526 -22.41 2.78 0.53
CA PRO A 526 -23.71 2.28 0.11
C PRO A 526 -24.48 3.29 -0.76
N GLU A 527 -25.32 2.80 -1.67
CA GLU A 527 -26.12 3.62 -2.60
C GLU A 527 -26.90 4.75 -1.91
N ALA A 528 -27.44 4.50 -0.72
CA ALA A 528 -28.17 5.47 0.09
C ALA A 528 -27.32 6.63 0.66
N HIS A 529 -26.00 6.55 0.57
CA HIS A 529 -25.07 7.56 1.10
C HIS A 529 -24.32 8.34 0.01
N TRP A 530 -24.39 7.90 -1.26
CA TRP A 530 -23.67 8.51 -2.39
C TRP A 530 -23.87 10.02 -2.53
N GLU A 531 -25.12 10.50 -2.63
CA GLU A 531 -25.43 11.93 -2.77
C GLU A 531 -25.00 12.79 -1.55
N THR A 532 -24.77 12.14 -0.40
CA THR A 532 -24.33 12.79 0.85
C THR A 532 -22.85 12.58 1.15
N PHE A 533 -22.11 11.91 0.26
CA PHE A 533 -20.70 11.59 0.45
C PHE A 533 -19.85 12.86 0.33
N GLY A 534 -19.36 13.35 1.48
CA GLY A 534 -18.41 14.46 1.53
C GLY A 534 -17.02 14.03 1.05
N PRO A 535 -16.24 14.91 0.37
CA PRO A 535 -14.89 14.59 -0.05
C PRO A 535 -13.99 14.19 1.13
N GLN A 536 -13.18 13.15 0.92
CA GLN A 536 -12.25 12.59 1.89
C GLN A 536 -10.83 12.62 1.31
N VAL A 537 -9.80 12.68 2.17
CA VAL A 537 -8.39 12.73 1.74
C VAL A 537 -7.52 11.91 2.70
N HIS A 538 -6.80 10.94 2.15
CA HIS A 538 -5.66 10.30 2.77
C HIS A 538 -4.41 11.11 2.43
N ALA A 539 -3.78 11.69 3.45
CA ALA A 539 -2.64 12.60 3.28
C ALA A 539 -1.37 11.95 3.84
N ILE A 540 -0.38 11.72 2.99
CA ILE A 540 0.86 11.00 3.31
C ILE A 540 2.02 12.00 3.22
N ASP A 541 2.69 12.22 4.35
CA ASP A 541 3.83 13.13 4.57
C ASP A 541 5.08 12.57 3.88
N TYR A 542 5.40 11.30 4.15
CA TYR A 542 6.47 10.58 3.47
C TYR A 542 6.23 9.08 3.47
N VAL A 543 6.94 8.38 2.58
CA VAL A 543 7.27 6.96 2.72
C VAL A 543 8.79 6.76 2.73
N ARG A 544 9.28 5.79 3.50
CA ARG A 544 10.71 5.47 3.63
C ARG A 544 10.93 3.96 3.76
N SER A 545 11.97 3.46 3.11
CA SER A 545 12.45 2.09 3.27
C SER A 545 13.91 2.09 3.72
N TYR A 546 14.22 1.26 4.71
CA TYR A 546 15.53 1.14 5.33
C TYR A 546 16.00 -0.31 5.28
N VAL A 547 17.32 -0.53 5.19
CA VAL A 547 17.94 -1.85 5.37
C VAL A 547 18.52 -1.99 6.77
N LEU A 548 18.51 -3.20 7.31
CA LEU A 548 19.13 -3.51 8.60
C LEU A 548 20.64 -3.42 8.46
N CYS A 549 21.29 -2.67 9.35
CA CYS A 549 22.75 -2.63 9.41
C CYS A 549 23.29 -3.86 10.13
N GLY A 550 24.39 -4.42 9.62
CA GLY A 550 25.11 -5.53 10.21
C GLY A 550 26.02 -5.10 11.36
N SER A 551 27.21 -5.69 11.40
CA SER A 551 28.27 -5.38 12.36
C SER A 551 29.56 -4.89 11.71
N ASP A 552 29.58 -4.64 10.39
CA ASP A 552 30.72 -4.03 9.70
C ASP A 552 30.85 -2.55 10.09
N PRO A 553 31.97 -2.10 10.68
CA PRO A 553 32.19 -0.69 11.02
C PRO A 553 32.07 0.26 9.83
N LEU A 554 32.32 -0.20 8.59
CA LEU A 554 32.20 0.63 7.39
C LEU A 554 30.74 0.89 6.98
N GLU A 555 29.78 0.07 7.43
CA GLU A 555 28.35 0.39 7.27
C GLU A 555 27.95 1.58 8.15
N TYR A 556 28.50 1.66 9.37
CA TYR A 556 28.22 2.74 10.31
C TYR A 556 29.05 3.98 9.98
N CYS A 557 30.35 3.85 9.68
CA CYS A 557 31.24 4.98 9.42
C CYS A 557 32.04 4.77 8.13
N PRO A 558 31.47 5.07 6.95
CA PRO A 558 32.10 4.80 5.65
C PRO A 558 33.49 5.43 5.44
N ASP A 559 33.77 6.56 6.11
CA ASP A 559 35.08 7.24 6.06
C ASP A 559 36.17 6.57 6.93
N GLY A 560 35.89 5.41 7.53
CA GLY A 560 36.79 4.72 8.46
C GLY A 560 36.81 5.30 9.88
N GLY A 561 35.77 6.04 10.26
CA GLY A 561 35.57 6.51 11.64
C GLY A 561 35.23 5.37 12.61
N ALA A 562 35.35 5.62 13.90
CA ALA A 562 34.88 4.70 14.93
C ALA A 562 33.42 5.03 15.32
N PHE A 563 32.51 4.08 15.21
CA PHE A 563 31.13 4.25 15.67
C PHE A 563 31.03 4.12 17.19
N VAL A 564 30.24 5.01 17.80
CA VAL A 564 29.86 4.97 19.21
C VAL A 564 28.34 5.11 19.29
N GLU A 565 27.68 4.07 19.81
CA GLU A 565 26.22 4.04 19.95
C GLU A 565 25.73 5.23 20.80
N GLY A 566 24.77 5.98 20.27
CA GLY A 566 24.24 7.20 20.90
C GLY A 566 25.04 8.49 20.64
N GLU A 567 26.31 8.42 20.19
CA GLU A 567 27.13 9.60 19.85
C GLU A 567 27.35 9.78 18.34
N GLY A 568 27.49 8.69 17.57
CA GLY A 568 27.69 8.70 16.11
C GLY A 568 29.08 8.23 15.69
N CYS A 569 29.60 8.77 14.60
CA CYS A 569 30.91 8.44 14.03
C CYS A 569 31.99 9.43 14.47
N HIS A 570 33.10 8.89 14.99
CA HIS A 570 34.24 9.67 15.48
C HIS A 570 35.42 9.53 14.51
N LEU A 571 35.86 10.64 13.90
CA LEU A 571 37.02 10.66 13.01
C LEU A 571 37.83 11.96 13.19
N GLY A 572 39.14 11.84 13.45
CA GLY A 572 40.03 13.00 13.58
C GLY A 572 39.68 14.00 14.70
N GLY A 573 38.84 13.61 15.67
CA GLY A 573 38.31 14.48 16.72
C GLY A 573 37.00 15.22 16.37
N ALA A 574 36.45 14.99 15.18
CA ALA A 574 35.08 15.37 14.84
C ALA A 574 34.10 14.23 15.16
N VAL A 575 32.85 14.59 15.42
CA VAL A 575 31.71 13.66 15.60
C VAL A 575 30.64 14.04 14.58
N TYR A 576 30.08 13.05 13.88
CA TYR A 576 29.03 13.22 12.87
C TYR A 576 28.03 12.05 12.90
N ASP A 577 26.83 12.26 12.36
CA ASP A 577 25.79 11.23 12.36
C ASP A 577 26.17 10.03 11.48
N SER A 578 25.90 8.82 11.98
CA SER A 578 26.08 7.57 11.23
C SER A 578 24.91 7.36 10.26
N PRO A 579 25.13 6.95 8.99
CA PRO A 579 24.07 6.45 8.11
C PRO A 579 23.33 5.23 8.67
N CYS A 580 23.93 4.47 9.59
CA CYS A 580 23.26 3.45 10.39
C CYS A 580 22.86 4.04 11.75
N ALA A 581 21.58 4.30 11.94
CA ALA A 581 21.01 4.85 13.17
C ALA A 581 19.87 3.93 13.65
N PRO A 582 19.48 3.90 14.94
CA PRO A 582 18.18 3.33 15.29
C PRO A 582 17.09 4.07 14.48
N ALA A 583 15.99 3.39 14.12
CA ALA A 583 15.09 3.83 13.04
C ALA A 583 14.68 5.31 13.10
N HIS A 584 14.19 5.75 14.26
CA HIS A 584 14.76 6.93 14.90
C HIS A 584 14.47 7.01 16.39
N ARG A 585 15.13 8.00 17.00
CA ARG A 585 14.89 8.46 18.37
C ARG A 585 13.40 8.70 18.59
N GLU A 586 12.80 7.76 19.31
CA GLU A 586 12.36 8.02 20.66
C GLU A 586 12.26 9.53 20.98
N CYS A 587 11.03 10.05 21.11
CA CYS A 587 10.70 11.46 21.40
C CYS A 587 10.28 12.32 20.18
N VAL A 588 9.16 11.94 19.56
CA VAL A 588 8.49 12.61 18.42
C VAL A 588 8.12 14.09 18.61
N ASN A 589 7.98 14.56 19.86
CA ASN A 589 7.75 15.96 20.22
C ASN A 589 9.03 16.64 20.75
N GLY A 590 10.20 16.16 20.32
CA GLY A 590 11.53 16.58 20.77
C GLY A 590 11.94 15.98 22.13
N GLY A 591 13.23 16.07 22.44
CA GLY A 591 13.82 15.57 23.69
C GLY A 591 14.79 14.39 23.52
N VAL A 592 15.08 13.71 24.63
CA VAL A 592 15.95 12.52 24.73
C VAL A 592 15.22 11.49 25.60
N ARG A 593 15.20 10.19 25.25
CA ARG A 593 14.48 9.20 26.07
C ARG A 593 15.15 8.99 27.42
N ALA A 594 14.31 8.64 28.39
CA ALA A 594 14.65 8.27 29.75
C ALA A 594 13.70 7.13 30.19
N GLY A 595 14.08 5.89 29.90
CA GLY A 595 13.24 4.71 30.18
C GLY A 595 12.08 4.60 29.19
N ARG A 596 10.82 4.68 29.67
CA ARG A 596 9.60 4.72 28.81
C ARG A 596 9.11 6.15 28.53
N ARG A 597 9.94 7.16 28.78
CA ARG A 597 9.56 8.59 28.79
C ARG A 597 10.50 9.41 27.93
N CYS A 598 10.07 10.58 27.54
CA CYS A 598 10.78 11.51 26.69
C CYS A 598 11.06 12.83 27.37
N ARG A 599 12.34 13.15 27.55
CA ARG A 599 12.83 14.24 28.37
C ARG A 599 13.19 15.47 27.52
N VAL A 600 12.50 16.57 27.76
CA VAL A 600 12.75 17.88 27.13
C VAL A 600 13.55 18.77 28.09
N TRP A 601 14.48 19.55 27.54
CA TRP A 601 15.47 20.34 28.30
C TRP A 601 15.30 21.86 28.18
N ASP A 602 14.93 22.34 27.00
CA ASP A 602 14.67 23.76 26.72
C ASP A 602 13.25 23.88 26.15
N ILE A 603 12.38 24.59 26.88
CA ILE A 603 10.97 24.78 26.52
C ILE A 603 10.75 26.28 26.26
N ALA A 604 10.98 26.68 25.02
CA ALA A 604 10.55 27.99 24.54
C ALA A 604 9.03 27.99 24.30
N ALA A 605 8.42 29.17 24.29
CA ALA A 605 7.04 29.34 23.86
C ALA A 605 6.83 28.74 22.45
N GLY A 606 6.01 27.68 22.38
CA GLY A 606 5.74 26.92 21.16
C GLY A 606 6.40 25.53 21.08
N THR A 607 7.30 25.17 22.01
CA THR A 607 7.92 23.82 22.06
C THR A 607 6.99 22.76 22.67
N LEU A 608 6.02 23.14 23.50
CA LEU A 608 5.01 22.21 24.02
C LEU A 608 3.91 22.02 22.98
N HIS A 609 3.80 20.80 22.45
CA HIS A 609 2.80 20.44 21.46
C HIS A 609 1.42 20.33 22.11
N SER A 610 0.42 21.01 21.53
CA SER A 610 -0.96 20.96 22.00
C SER A 610 -1.51 19.53 21.95
N GLY A 611 -2.02 19.03 23.07
CA GLY A 611 -2.60 17.68 23.19
C GLY A 611 -1.66 16.62 23.78
N VAL A 612 -0.40 16.97 24.07
CA VAL A 612 0.58 16.08 24.71
C VAL A 612 0.66 16.39 26.21
N GLU A 613 0.60 15.36 27.06
CA GLU A 613 0.73 15.51 28.51
C GLU A 613 2.20 15.58 28.94
N TYR A 614 2.63 16.74 29.44
CA TYR A 614 3.98 16.99 29.97
C TYR A 614 3.96 17.16 31.50
N TRP A 615 4.88 16.50 32.21
CA TRP A 615 5.05 16.61 33.67
C TRP A 615 6.52 16.76 34.09
N THR A 616 6.77 17.10 35.36
CA THR A 616 8.11 17.25 35.93
C THR A 616 8.45 16.11 36.87
N ASP A 617 9.72 15.69 36.97
CA ASP A 617 10.12 14.73 38.01
C ASP A 617 10.16 15.38 39.41
N VAL A 618 9.74 14.63 40.43
CA VAL A 618 9.39 15.15 41.76
C VAL A 618 10.39 14.72 42.85
N ASP A 619 11.55 15.37 42.87
CA ASP A 619 12.34 15.48 44.11
C ASP A 619 12.01 16.82 44.82
N PRO A 620 11.20 16.82 45.90
CA PRO A 620 10.90 18.04 46.64
C PRO A 620 12.14 18.68 47.31
N ALA A 621 13.29 18.00 47.35
CA ALA A 621 14.52 18.51 47.94
C ALA A 621 15.44 19.28 46.97
N ARG A 622 15.28 19.17 45.63
CA ARG A 622 16.17 19.83 44.64
C ARG A 622 15.52 20.17 43.30
N ALA A 623 15.78 21.40 42.84
CA ALA A 623 15.51 21.93 41.48
C ALA A 623 14.03 21.84 41.02
N GLY A 624 13.70 22.45 39.88
CA GLY A 624 12.32 22.51 39.38
C GLY A 624 12.18 23.18 38.01
N VAL A 625 10.93 23.33 37.58
CA VAL A 625 10.52 24.07 36.37
C VAL A 625 9.83 25.36 36.81
N TYR A 626 10.18 26.47 36.16
CA TYR A 626 9.74 27.80 36.54
C TYR A 626 9.16 28.57 35.35
N TYR A 627 8.17 29.42 35.59
CA TYR A 627 7.72 30.44 34.62
C TYR A 627 7.63 31.82 35.29
N ALA A 628 7.56 32.89 34.50
CA ALA A 628 7.51 34.26 35.02
C ALA A 628 6.19 34.54 35.76
N ALA A 629 6.26 35.09 36.98
CA ALA A 629 5.06 35.40 37.76
C ALA A 629 4.32 36.63 37.19
N SER A 630 2.99 36.53 37.06
CA SER A 630 2.18 37.67 36.61
C SER A 630 1.65 38.45 37.82
N SER A 631 2.17 39.67 38.00
CA SER A 631 1.80 40.58 39.11
C SER A 631 1.94 39.97 40.52
N GLY A 632 2.94 39.13 40.75
CA GLY A 632 3.15 38.44 42.04
C GLY A 632 2.15 37.30 42.31
N SER A 633 1.59 36.72 41.25
CA SER A 633 0.70 35.55 41.31
C SER A 633 1.09 34.51 40.25
N CYS A 634 0.67 33.28 40.48
CA CYS A 634 0.96 32.11 39.62
C CYS A 634 -0.33 31.64 38.93
N PRO A 635 -0.75 32.29 37.83
CA PRO A 635 -2.04 32.02 37.19
C PRO A 635 -2.15 30.63 36.56
N HIS A 636 -1.03 29.99 36.20
CA HIS A 636 -0.94 28.65 35.61
C HIS A 636 -0.49 27.60 36.65
N GLY A 637 -0.89 27.78 37.91
CA GLY A 637 -0.54 26.89 39.03
C GLY A 637 0.89 27.05 39.56
N GLY A 638 1.25 26.23 40.55
CA GLY A 638 2.55 26.26 41.22
C GLY A 638 2.64 27.20 42.44
N THR A 639 3.85 27.38 42.97
CA THR A 639 4.17 28.22 44.14
C THR A 639 5.07 29.38 43.73
N LEU A 640 4.80 30.58 44.24
CA LEU A 640 5.64 31.76 43.98
C LEU A 640 6.97 31.66 44.77
N GLU A 641 8.09 31.61 44.05
CA GLU A 641 9.45 31.65 44.59
C GLU A 641 10.20 32.85 43.99
N GLY A 642 10.19 33.98 44.70
CA GLY A 642 10.78 35.23 44.23
C GLY A 642 9.91 35.92 43.16
N GLU A 643 10.49 36.16 41.98
CA GLU A 643 9.78 36.73 40.81
C GLU A 643 9.24 35.65 39.84
N SER A 644 9.45 34.37 40.17
CA SER A 644 9.07 33.23 39.34
C SER A 644 8.08 32.30 40.06
N CYS A 645 7.29 31.60 39.27
CA CYS A 645 6.37 30.57 39.73
C CYS A 645 6.97 29.19 39.49
N ARG A 646 7.25 28.46 40.57
CA ARG A 646 7.75 27.08 40.52
C ARG A 646 6.58 26.11 40.36
N VAL A 647 6.62 25.33 39.28
CA VAL A 647 5.71 24.21 39.07
C VAL A 647 6.18 23.03 39.94
N ILE A 648 5.28 22.51 40.76
CA ILE A 648 5.48 21.30 41.58
C ILE A 648 4.39 20.32 41.14
N ALA A 649 4.59 19.67 40.00
CA ALA A 649 3.54 18.87 39.37
C ALA A 649 3.22 17.60 40.20
N MET A 650 1.94 17.35 40.45
CA MET A 650 1.44 16.00 40.68
C MET A 650 1.11 15.33 39.32
N PRO A 651 0.94 14.00 39.26
CA PRO A 651 0.43 13.34 38.06
C PRO A 651 -0.95 13.92 37.68
N GLY A 652 -1.01 14.62 36.55
CA GLY A 652 -2.19 15.34 36.06
C GLY A 652 -2.06 16.87 35.95
N ASP A 653 -0.99 17.48 36.48
CA ASP A 653 -0.71 18.91 36.27
C ASP A 653 0.00 19.12 34.92
N VAL A 654 -0.75 19.53 33.90
CA VAL A 654 -0.27 19.73 32.51
C VAL A 654 0.40 21.09 32.35
N LEU A 655 1.59 21.12 31.73
CA LEU A 655 2.23 22.37 31.30
C LEU A 655 1.48 22.98 30.09
N GLU A 656 1.12 24.26 30.16
CA GLU A 656 0.31 24.91 29.13
C GLU A 656 1.15 25.38 27.93
N SER A 657 0.68 25.11 26.71
CA SER A 657 1.34 25.60 25.49
C SER A 657 1.28 27.13 25.38
N GLY A 658 2.40 27.76 25.02
CA GLY A 658 2.50 29.22 24.86
C GLY A 658 3.06 29.96 26.08
N ILE A 659 3.45 29.25 27.14
CA ILE A 659 4.19 29.77 28.29
C ILE A 659 5.68 29.43 28.13
N ASP A 660 6.56 30.41 28.39
CA ASP A 660 8.01 30.18 28.47
C ASP A 660 8.37 29.54 29.83
N TYR A 661 8.88 28.29 29.79
CA TYR A 661 9.28 27.54 30.97
C TYR A 661 10.80 27.36 31.03
N VAL A 662 11.41 27.65 32.17
CA VAL A 662 12.84 27.51 32.43
C VAL A 662 13.09 26.31 33.35
N VAL A 663 13.98 25.41 32.93
CA VAL A 663 14.40 24.22 33.69
C VAL A 663 15.72 24.50 34.43
N ASP A 664 15.75 24.27 35.74
CA ASP A 664 16.95 24.48 36.56
C ASP A 664 18.01 23.37 36.34
N ARG A 665 19.16 23.74 35.75
CA ARG A 665 20.22 22.82 35.31
C ARG A 665 21.18 22.40 36.44
N GLY A 666 20.62 21.92 37.55
CA GLY A 666 21.37 21.42 38.71
C GLY A 666 22.20 20.14 38.43
N PRO A 667 23.10 19.72 39.35
CA PRO A 667 24.03 18.61 39.15
C PRO A 667 23.39 17.21 39.09
N ALA A 668 22.11 17.10 39.42
CA ALA A 668 21.22 16.02 39.04
C ALA A 668 19.93 16.71 38.57
N PRO A 669 19.83 17.08 37.28
CA PRO A 669 18.82 18.04 36.85
C PRO A 669 17.41 17.42 36.81
N PRO A 670 16.34 18.19 37.03
CA PRO A 670 14.98 17.80 36.66
C PRO A 670 14.84 17.75 35.14
N GLY A 671 13.88 16.99 34.65
CA GLY A 671 13.43 17.04 33.27
C GLY A 671 11.94 17.37 33.21
N VAL A 672 11.51 17.93 32.09
CA VAL A 672 10.12 17.80 31.67
C VAL A 672 10.01 16.53 30.85
N TYR A 673 9.02 15.71 31.16
CA TYR A 673 8.80 14.41 30.55
C TYR A 673 7.42 14.36 29.90
N TYR A 674 7.33 13.70 28.75
CA TYR A 674 6.08 13.12 28.23
C TYR A 674 6.28 11.62 27.99
N ILE A 675 5.22 10.86 27.83
CA ILE A 675 5.28 9.49 27.27
C ILE A 675 5.04 9.67 25.76
N PRO A 676 5.83 9.06 24.86
CA PRO A 676 5.42 8.90 23.47
C PRO A 676 4.03 8.25 23.48
N ASP A 677 3.02 8.94 22.94
CA ASP A 677 1.64 8.45 23.04
C ASP A 677 1.52 7.02 22.49
N PHE A 678 0.56 6.28 23.04
CA PHE A 678 0.35 4.82 22.93
C PHE A 678 1.27 3.98 23.83
N LEU A 679 0.79 3.62 25.02
CA LEU A 679 0.89 2.29 25.65
C LEU A 679 0.17 2.33 27.01
N ASP A 680 -1.05 1.80 27.05
CA ASP A 680 -1.65 1.10 28.19
C ASP A 680 -2.79 0.19 27.69
#